data_AF-A0A8C9K3R6-F1
#
_entry.id   AF-A0A8C9K3R6-F1
#
_cell.length_a   1.000
_cell.length_b   1.000
_cell.length_c   1.000
_cell.angle_alpha   90.00
_cell.angle_beta   90.00
_cell.angle_gamma   90.00
#
_symmetry.space_group_name_H-M   'P 1'
#
loop_
_entity.id
_entity.type
_entity.pdbx_description
1 polymer ?
#
loop_
_entity_poly.entity_id
_entity_poly.type
_entity_poly.pdbx_seq_one_letter_code
_entity_poly.pdbx_strand_id
1 'polypeptide(L)'
;YGREGRGRRHRAEEGRDGDQGRRGWHRRRGWEGGYPEIVKENKLFEHYYQELKIVPEGEWDQFMEALREPLPATLRITGYKSHAKEILHCLKNKYFKELEDLEVDGQKVEVPQPLSWYPEELAWHTNLSRKILRKSPQLEKFHQFLVSETESGNISRQEAVSMIPPLLLNAHPHHKILDMCAAPGSKTTQLIEMLHADMNVPFPEGFVIANDVDNKRCYLLVHQAKRLSSPCIMVVNHDASSIPRLTIDVNGKKEILFYDRILCDVPCSGDGTMRKNIDVWKKWTTLNSLQLHGLQLRIATRGAEQLVEGGRMVYSTCSLNPIEDEAVIASLLEKSEGALELADVSSELPGLKWMPGITQWKVMTKDGQWFSEWEAVPHGRHTQIRPTMFPPKDPERLQAMHLERCLRILPHHQNTGGFFVAVLVKKSSMPWNKRPPKVKPVRSGPTDPAELESKPVGGIDDTEITERAENVENNGSKKDGVCGPPPSKKMKLFGFKEDPFVFIPEDDPLFPPIHIRFPRWALVLHVGDRILIDSLAFGHTCFVLCLDRQVINTGIKVWCRNNSGEEFDCAFRLAQEGIYTLYPFINSRIITVSMEDVKILLTQENPFFRKLSSETYSQAKDLAKGSIVLKYEPDPTKPDTLQCPIVLCGWRGKASIRTFVPKNERLHYLRMMGLEVLAEKKKEGAVLAPESAGGSGPPEAEEAGRAPTRPRAPCPGEEASTWVPRAKPGASDPQSAYF
;
A
#
# COMPACT_ATOMS: atom_id res chain seq x y z
N TYR A 1 38.19 53.96 15.37
CA TYR A 1 38.18 55.37 15.79
C TYR A 1 36.98 56.07 15.17
N GLY A 2 36.47 57.11 15.82
CA GLY A 2 35.56 58.10 15.20
C GLY A 2 34.09 57.68 14.99
N ARG A 3 33.18 58.51 15.48
CA ARG A 3 31.78 58.60 15.03
C ARG A 3 31.61 59.86 14.19
N GLU A 4 30.42 59.97 13.59
CA GLU A 4 29.61 61.18 13.32
C GLU A 4 29.39 61.54 11.83
N GLY A 5 28.19 61.99 11.44
CA GLY A 5 26.93 61.97 12.21
C GLY A 5 25.72 62.72 11.63
N ARG A 6 24.53 62.19 11.94
CA ARG A 6 23.21 62.87 12.06
C ARG A 6 22.55 63.50 10.82
N GLY A 7 21.30 63.08 10.58
CA GLY A 7 20.23 63.86 9.95
C GLY A 7 18.88 63.45 10.56
N ARG A 8 18.07 64.40 11.06
CA ARG A 8 16.81 64.10 11.78
C ARG A 8 15.59 64.13 10.85
N ARG A 9 14.59 63.29 11.15
CA ARG A 9 13.21 63.44 10.64
C ARG A 9 12.46 64.52 11.43
N HIS A 10 11.56 65.23 10.76
CA HIS A 10 10.37 65.85 11.37
C HIS A 10 9.12 65.01 11.06
N ARG A 11 7.98 65.36 11.67
CA ARG A 11 6.76 64.53 11.74
C ARG A 11 5.49 65.37 11.55
N ALA A 12 4.63 64.90 10.65
CA ALA A 12 3.16 65.02 10.63
C ALA A 12 2.69 63.70 9.94
N GLU A 13 1.74 62.90 10.43
CA GLU A 13 0.36 63.15 10.88
C GLU A 13 -0.60 63.49 9.75
N GLU A 14 -1.41 62.50 9.36
CA GLU A 14 -2.82 62.68 8.98
C GLU A 14 -3.58 61.35 8.87
N GLY A 15 -4.92 61.42 8.92
CA GLY A 15 -5.84 60.52 8.21
C GLY A 15 -5.92 59.04 8.58
N ARG A 16 -6.88 58.68 9.44
CA ARG A 16 -7.69 57.47 9.21
C ARG A 16 -8.96 57.89 8.49
N ASP A 17 -9.32 57.21 7.40
CA ASP A 17 -10.73 56.90 7.15
C ASP A 17 -10.93 55.60 6.36
N GLY A 18 -12.13 55.04 6.41
CA GLY A 18 -12.39 53.61 6.22
C GLY A 18 -13.08 53.16 4.91
N ASP A 19 -12.62 52.00 4.44
CA ASP A 19 -13.28 51.00 3.58
C ASP A 19 -14.57 51.38 2.81
N GLN A 20 -14.40 51.66 1.51
CA GLN A 20 -15.34 51.27 0.47
C GLN A 20 -14.64 51.23 -0.90
N GLY A 21 -14.12 50.07 -1.32
CA GLY A 21 -13.41 50.03 -2.62
C GLY A 21 -12.74 48.75 -3.12
N ARG A 22 -12.98 47.55 -2.55
CA ARG A 22 -12.31 46.31 -3.01
C ARG A 22 -13.22 45.12 -3.33
N ARG A 23 -14.19 45.33 -4.24
CA ARG A 23 -14.93 44.24 -4.93
C ARG A 23 -15.04 44.51 -6.45
N GLY A 24 -13.91 44.52 -7.16
CA GLY A 24 -13.91 44.89 -8.59
C GLY A 24 -12.71 44.46 -9.46
N TRP A 25 -11.82 43.57 -9.01
CA TRP A 25 -10.56 43.26 -9.73
C TRP A 25 -10.27 41.76 -9.94
N HIS A 26 -11.31 40.92 -10.07
CA HIS A 26 -11.18 39.48 -10.37
C HIS A 26 -12.11 39.00 -11.51
N ARG A 27 -12.30 39.81 -12.56
CA ARG A 27 -12.91 39.39 -13.85
C ARG A 27 -12.31 40.18 -15.04
N ARG A 28 -11.11 39.78 -15.50
CA ARG A 28 -10.56 39.97 -16.88
C ARG A 28 -9.03 39.69 -16.92
N ARG A 29 -8.64 38.42 -16.76
CA ARG A 29 -7.50 37.83 -17.46
C ARG A 29 -7.92 36.42 -17.88
N GLY A 30 -7.79 36.11 -19.16
CA GLY A 30 -8.03 34.75 -19.67
C GLY A 30 -6.96 33.80 -19.12
N TRP A 31 -7.28 32.51 -19.00
CA TRP A 31 -6.35 31.50 -18.48
C TRP A 31 -5.43 30.95 -19.58
N GLU A 32 -4.99 31.83 -20.48
CA GLU A 32 -4.04 31.54 -21.54
C GLU A 32 -2.62 31.75 -21.01
N GLY A 33 -2.09 30.69 -20.43
CA GLY A 33 -0.76 30.65 -19.83
C GLY A 33 -0.29 29.21 -19.76
N GLY A 34 0.20 28.69 -20.88
CA GLY A 34 0.86 27.39 -20.91
C GLY A 34 2.07 27.37 -19.97
N TYR A 35 2.33 26.21 -19.36
CA TYR A 35 3.62 26.01 -18.69
C TYR A 35 4.74 26.18 -19.73
N PRO A 36 5.86 26.86 -19.39
CA PRO A 36 6.98 26.99 -20.32
C PRO A 36 7.46 25.59 -20.73
N GLU A 37 7.55 25.36 -22.03
CA GLU A 37 7.81 24.04 -22.59
C GLU A 37 9.18 23.53 -22.13
N ILE A 38 9.19 22.35 -21.51
CA ILE A 38 10.39 21.83 -20.87
C ILE A 38 11.27 21.17 -21.93
N VAL A 39 12.42 21.78 -22.20
CA VAL A 39 13.48 21.22 -23.06
C VAL A 39 13.83 19.80 -22.60
N LYS A 40 13.70 18.83 -23.52
CA LYS A 40 14.00 17.40 -23.34
C LYS A 40 15.25 17.04 -24.13
N GLU A 41 16.37 17.61 -23.68
CA GLU A 41 17.70 17.45 -24.23
C GLU A 41 18.70 17.33 -23.08
N ASN A 42 19.74 16.50 -23.25
CA ASN A 42 20.88 16.51 -22.34
C ASN A 42 22.11 15.99 -23.08
N LYS A 43 22.96 16.91 -23.55
CA LYS A 43 24.14 16.58 -24.37
C LYS A 43 25.13 15.65 -23.68
N LEU A 44 25.19 15.63 -22.34
CA LEU A 44 26.06 14.72 -21.59
C LEU A 44 25.48 13.29 -21.55
N PHE A 45 24.15 13.15 -21.41
CA PHE A 45 23.44 11.87 -21.54
C PHE A 45 23.58 11.30 -22.95
N GLU A 46 23.36 12.13 -23.96
CA GLU A 46 23.41 11.76 -25.38
C GLU A 46 24.82 11.24 -25.74
N HIS A 47 25.86 12.03 -25.44
CA HIS A 47 27.27 11.62 -25.60
C HIS A 47 27.63 10.35 -24.82
N TYR A 48 27.13 10.20 -23.59
CA TYR A 48 27.42 9.04 -22.74
C TYR A 48 26.86 7.73 -23.30
N TYR A 49 25.59 7.73 -23.72
CA TYR A 49 24.95 6.52 -24.24
C TYR A 49 25.33 6.21 -25.70
N GLN A 50 25.74 7.20 -26.49
CA GLN A 50 26.37 7.00 -27.80
C GLN A 50 27.73 6.31 -27.68
N GLU A 51 28.62 6.80 -26.81
CA GLU A 51 29.97 6.23 -26.61
C GLU A 51 29.94 4.84 -25.94
N LEU A 52 28.92 4.54 -25.13
CA LEU A 52 28.70 3.20 -24.57
C LEU A 52 28.06 2.20 -25.54
N LYS A 53 27.50 2.65 -26.68
CA LYS A 53 26.84 1.79 -27.69
C LYS A 53 25.77 0.82 -27.13
N ILE A 54 25.05 1.24 -26.08
CA ILE A 54 23.96 0.44 -25.47
C ILE A 54 22.71 0.39 -26.35
N VAL A 55 22.49 1.44 -27.15
CA VAL A 55 21.45 1.47 -28.18
C VAL A 55 22.04 0.91 -29.49
N PRO A 56 21.36 -0.02 -30.19
CA PRO A 56 21.85 -0.55 -31.47
C PRO A 56 22.14 0.54 -32.52
N GLU A 57 23.12 0.28 -33.37
CA GLU A 57 23.50 1.19 -34.46
C GLU A 57 22.32 1.37 -35.43
N GLY A 58 21.92 2.62 -35.66
CA GLY A 58 20.73 2.99 -36.45
C GLY A 58 19.43 3.18 -35.64
N GLU A 59 19.35 2.76 -34.38
CA GLU A 59 18.15 2.95 -33.55
C GLU A 59 18.17 4.22 -32.67
N TRP A 60 19.29 4.96 -32.65
CA TRP A 60 19.52 6.09 -31.75
C TRP A 60 18.41 7.16 -31.78
N ASP A 61 17.96 7.56 -32.97
CA ASP A 61 16.97 8.62 -33.10
C ASP A 61 15.59 8.18 -32.60
N GLN A 62 15.22 6.91 -32.82
CA GLN A 62 13.97 6.31 -32.30
C GLN A 62 14.01 6.19 -30.77
N PHE A 63 15.16 5.82 -30.20
CA PHE A 63 15.38 5.81 -28.75
C PHE A 63 15.20 7.21 -28.15
N MET A 64 15.82 8.23 -28.76
CA MET A 64 15.72 9.62 -28.31
C MET A 64 14.34 10.24 -28.55
N GLU A 65 13.61 9.85 -29.59
CA GLU A 65 12.22 10.22 -29.82
C GLU A 65 11.31 9.61 -28.75
N ALA A 66 11.37 8.29 -28.53
CA ALA A 66 10.60 7.59 -27.50
C ALA A 66 10.89 8.15 -26.10
N LEU A 67 12.14 8.49 -25.76
CA LEU A 67 12.47 9.15 -24.49
C LEU A 67 11.79 10.52 -24.32
N ARG A 68 11.57 11.26 -25.42
CA ARG A 68 10.89 12.56 -25.41
C ARG A 68 9.37 12.41 -25.33
N GLU A 69 8.81 11.28 -25.77
CA GLU A 69 7.37 11.00 -25.65
C GLU A 69 6.92 10.63 -24.21
N PRO A 70 5.70 11.02 -23.80
CA PRO A 70 5.12 10.54 -22.54
C PRO A 70 4.87 9.01 -22.59
N LEU A 71 4.93 8.33 -21.44
CA LEU A 71 4.54 6.92 -21.36
C LEU A 71 3.05 6.69 -21.65
N PRO A 72 2.68 5.55 -22.29
CA PRO A 72 1.29 5.10 -22.34
C PRO A 72 0.75 4.82 -20.92
N ALA A 73 -0.54 5.07 -20.71
CA ALA A 73 -1.20 4.71 -19.47
C ALA A 73 -1.36 3.18 -19.38
N THR A 74 -0.92 2.59 -18.27
CA THR A 74 -0.90 1.15 -18.06
C THR A 74 -1.79 0.75 -16.88
N LEU A 75 -2.54 -0.34 -17.07
CA LEU A 75 -3.44 -0.92 -16.08
C LEU A 75 -3.20 -2.42 -15.97
N ARG A 76 -3.37 -2.96 -14.77
CA ARG A 76 -3.21 -4.37 -14.45
C ARG A 76 -4.44 -4.81 -13.66
N ILE A 77 -5.11 -5.86 -14.10
CA ILE A 77 -6.21 -6.48 -13.34
C ILE A 77 -5.57 -7.23 -12.17
N THR A 78 -6.13 -7.06 -10.98
CA THR A 78 -5.56 -7.55 -9.72
C THR A 78 -6.60 -8.31 -8.90
N GLY A 79 -6.14 -9.28 -8.11
CA GLY A 79 -6.99 -10.11 -7.26
C GLY A 79 -7.25 -11.53 -7.79
N TYR A 80 -8.17 -12.23 -7.13
CA TYR A 80 -8.45 -13.66 -7.32
C TYR A 80 -8.85 -14.03 -8.76
N LYS A 81 -8.41 -15.22 -9.24
CA LYS A 81 -8.61 -15.65 -10.63
C LYS A 81 -10.08 -15.71 -11.09
N SER A 82 -11.03 -15.87 -10.17
CA SER A 82 -12.47 -15.80 -10.46
C SER A 82 -12.91 -14.36 -10.80
N HIS A 83 -12.59 -13.39 -9.94
CA HIS A 83 -12.96 -11.98 -10.14
C HIS A 83 -12.18 -11.36 -11.31
N ALA A 84 -10.89 -11.68 -11.44
CA ALA A 84 -10.04 -11.16 -12.52
C ALA A 84 -10.59 -11.51 -13.92
N LYS A 85 -11.15 -12.72 -14.09
CA LYS A 85 -11.80 -13.15 -15.34
C LYS A 85 -13.09 -12.39 -15.62
N GLU A 86 -13.91 -12.12 -14.61
CA GLU A 86 -15.13 -11.32 -14.76
C GLU A 86 -14.82 -9.86 -15.10
N ILE A 87 -13.81 -9.27 -14.45
CA ILE A 87 -13.31 -7.91 -14.77
C ILE A 87 -12.78 -7.85 -16.21
N LEU A 88 -12.01 -8.84 -16.66
CA LEU A 88 -11.50 -8.94 -18.02
C LEU A 88 -12.63 -9.11 -19.05
N HIS A 89 -13.64 -9.93 -18.73
CA HIS A 89 -14.84 -10.10 -19.56
C HIS A 89 -15.59 -8.77 -19.69
N CYS A 90 -15.85 -8.07 -18.57
CA CYS A 90 -16.54 -6.78 -18.56
C CYS A 90 -15.77 -5.71 -19.34
N LEU A 91 -14.44 -5.65 -19.19
CA LEU A 91 -13.57 -4.78 -19.99
C LEU A 91 -13.71 -5.04 -21.49
N LYS A 92 -13.49 -6.28 -21.93
CA LYS A 92 -13.54 -6.66 -23.36
C LYS A 92 -14.94 -6.51 -23.97
N ASN A 93 -15.96 -7.08 -23.33
CA ASN A 93 -17.30 -7.21 -23.95
C ASN A 93 -18.20 -6.00 -23.78
N LYS A 94 -17.85 -5.04 -22.92
CA LYS A 94 -18.58 -3.79 -22.75
C LYS A 94 -17.70 -2.58 -23.03
N TYR A 95 -16.74 -2.29 -22.17
CA TYR A 95 -16.01 -1.02 -22.23
C TYR A 95 -15.14 -0.85 -23.47
N PHE A 96 -14.52 -1.92 -24.00
CA PHE A 96 -13.69 -1.80 -25.21
C PHE A 96 -14.55 -1.68 -26.48
N LYS A 97 -15.66 -2.42 -26.59
CA LYS A 97 -16.64 -2.25 -27.67
C LYS A 97 -17.33 -0.88 -27.67
N GLU A 98 -17.63 -0.32 -26.50
CA GLU A 98 -18.10 1.08 -26.36
C GLU A 98 -17.05 2.13 -26.82
N LEU A 99 -15.80 1.74 -27.04
CA LEU A 99 -14.71 2.59 -27.56
C LEU A 99 -14.35 2.29 -29.03
N GLU A 100 -14.63 1.08 -29.52
CA GLU A 100 -14.32 0.64 -30.90
C GLU A 100 -14.93 1.54 -31.97
N ASP A 101 -16.11 2.13 -31.74
CA ASP A 101 -16.79 3.05 -32.65
C ASP A 101 -16.79 4.52 -32.19
N LEU A 102 -15.99 4.86 -31.16
CA LEU A 102 -15.98 6.20 -30.59
C LEU A 102 -14.99 7.13 -31.30
N GLU A 103 -15.49 8.23 -31.86
CA GLU A 103 -14.67 9.36 -32.32
C GLU A 103 -14.75 10.54 -31.35
N VAL A 104 -13.63 11.23 -31.16
CA VAL A 104 -13.52 12.43 -30.32
C VAL A 104 -12.66 13.46 -31.06
N ASP A 105 -13.17 14.69 -31.21
CA ASP A 105 -12.56 15.78 -31.98
C ASP A 105 -12.18 15.41 -33.44
N GLY A 106 -12.87 14.44 -34.06
CA GLY A 106 -12.56 13.94 -35.41
C GLY A 106 -11.39 12.94 -35.47
N GLN A 107 -10.97 12.40 -34.33
CA GLN A 107 -10.02 11.29 -34.25
C GLN A 107 -10.70 10.06 -33.63
N LYS A 108 -10.51 8.88 -34.23
CA LYS A 108 -10.96 7.61 -33.66
C LYS A 108 -10.18 7.30 -32.38
N VAL A 109 -10.89 6.88 -31.34
CA VAL A 109 -10.29 6.53 -30.05
C VAL A 109 -9.52 5.21 -30.16
N GLU A 110 -8.27 5.22 -29.69
CA GLU A 110 -7.46 4.01 -29.59
C GLU A 110 -7.93 3.15 -28.40
N VAL A 111 -8.50 1.99 -28.73
CA VAL A 111 -8.90 0.96 -27.77
C VAL A 111 -7.66 0.42 -27.04
N PRO A 112 -7.70 0.24 -25.70
CA PRO A 112 -6.58 -0.35 -24.96
C PRO A 112 -6.13 -1.69 -25.54
N GLN A 113 -4.82 -1.92 -25.55
CA GLN A 113 -4.19 -3.13 -26.09
C GLN A 113 -3.58 -3.98 -24.97
N PRO A 114 -3.55 -5.32 -25.08
CA PRO A 114 -2.94 -6.19 -24.07
C PRO A 114 -1.42 -6.10 -24.16
N LEU A 115 -0.74 -6.14 -23.01
CA LEU A 115 0.73 -6.30 -22.98
C LEU A 115 1.05 -7.75 -23.35
N SER A 116 1.64 -7.94 -24.54
CA SER A 116 1.82 -9.26 -25.19
C SER A 116 2.59 -10.32 -24.39
N TRP A 117 3.36 -9.88 -23.39
CA TRP A 117 4.16 -10.71 -22.49
C TRP A 117 3.58 -10.86 -21.08
N TYR A 118 2.46 -10.21 -20.76
CA TYR A 118 1.81 -10.34 -19.46
C TYR A 118 0.84 -11.54 -19.46
N PRO A 119 0.97 -12.51 -18.54
CA PRO A 119 0.13 -13.72 -18.52
C PRO A 119 -1.38 -13.46 -18.46
N GLU A 120 -2.15 -14.40 -19.04
CA GLU A 120 -3.63 -14.43 -19.02
C GLU A 120 -4.32 -13.13 -19.53
N GLU A 121 -3.62 -12.30 -20.32
CA GLU A 121 -4.06 -10.96 -20.74
C GLU A 121 -4.48 -10.04 -19.57
N LEU A 122 -3.86 -10.18 -18.39
CA LEU A 122 -4.25 -9.42 -17.20
C LEU A 122 -3.63 -8.02 -17.11
N ALA A 123 -2.85 -7.56 -18.10
CA ALA A 123 -2.31 -6.20 -18.15
C ALA A 123 -2.44 -5.57 -19.53
N TRP A 124 -2.78 -4.28 -19.57
CA TRP A 124 -3.15 -3.52 -20.77
C TRP A 124 -2.49 -2.14 -20.77
N HIS A 125 -2.28 -1.58 -21.96
CA HIS A 125 -1.79 -0.22 -22.16
C HIS A 125 -2.73 0.57 -23.09
N THR A 126 -2.74 1.90 -22.94
CA THR A 126 -3.54 2.81 -23.78
C THR A 126 -2.95 4.22 -23.81
N ASN A 127 -3.05 4.89 -24.95
CA ASN A 127 -2.66 6.29 -25.11
C ASN A 127 -3.77 7.28 -24.68
N LEU A 128 -4.90 6.78 -24.14
CA LEU A 128 -6.02 7.58 -23.62
C LEU A 128 -5.60 8.53 -22.49
N SER A 129 -5.29 9.77 -22.86
CA SER A 129 -4.92 10.81 -21.89
C SER A 129 -6.10 11.19 -20.97
N ARG A 130 -5.79 11.63 -19.74
CA ARG A 130 -6.80 12.14 -18.78
C ARG A 130 -7.61 13.35 -19.29
N LYS A 131 -7.14 14.02 -20.35
CA LYS A 131 -7.88 15.10 -21.03
C LYS A 131 -8.95 14.53 -21.97
N ILE A 132 -8.61 13.49 -22.73
CA ILE A 132 -9.53 12.81 -23.66
C ILE A 132 -10.62 12.06 -22.87
N LEU A 133 -10.24 11.39 -21.77
CA LEU A 133 -11.15 10.61 -20.90
C LEU A 133 -12.36 11.40 -20.32
N ARG A 134 -12.40 12.73 -20.46
CA ARG A 134 -13.49 13.60 -19.98
C ARG A 134 -14.32 14.24 -21.10
N LYS A 135 -14.05 13.90 -22.37
CA LYS A 135 -14.70 14.53 -23.53
C LYS A 135 -16.01 13.88 -23.96
N SER A 136 -16.23 12.58 -23.69
CA SER A 136 -17.49 11.89 -23.97
C SER A 136 -18.09 11.23 -22.72
N PRO A 137 -19.43 11.04 -22.67
CA PRO A 137 -20.09 10.29 -21.59
C PRO A 137 -19.58 8.85 -21.43
N GLN A 138 -19.25 8.17 -22.54
CA GLN A 138 -18.71 6.81 -22.56
C GLN A 138 -17.33 6.76 -21.89
N LEU A 139 -16.44 7.70 -22.24
CA LEU A 139 -15.11 7.80 -21.66
C LEU A 139 -15.15 8.16 -20.17
N GLU A 140 -16.09 9.01 -19.74
CA GLU A 140 -16.30 9.32 -18.33
C GLU A 140 -16.89 8.11 -17.56
N LYS A 141 -17.80 7.32 -18.14
CA LYS A 141 -18.23 6.02 -17.57
C LYS A 141 -17.03 5.07 -17.38
N PHE A 142 -16.21 4.89 -18.41
CA PHE A 142 -15.01 4.06 -18.35
C PHE A 142 -13.99 4.59 -17.32
N HIS A 143 -13.82 5.91 -17.23
CA HIS A 143 -12.96 6.53 -16.22
C HIS A 143 -13.46 6.26 -14.79
N GLN A 144 -14.76 6.38 -14.55
CA GLN A 144 -15.39 6.08 -13.26
C GLN A 144 -15.30 4.59 -12.90
N PHE A 145 -15.44 3.69 -13.88
CA PHE A 145 -15.17 2.25 -13.71
C PHE A 145 -13.73 2.02 -13.26
N LEU A 146 -12.73 2.52 -14.00
CA LEU A 146 -11.32 2.33 -13.66
C LEU A 146 -10.98 2.90 -12.27
N VAL A 147 -11.58 4.03 -11.86
CA VAL A 147 -11.40 4.57 -10.50
C VAL A 147 -12.06 3.67 -9.45
N SER A 148 -13.31 3.24 -9.67
CA SER A 148 -14.06 2.34 -8.79
C SER A 148 -13.32 1.03 -8.51
N GLU A 149 -12.75 0.39 -9.53
CA GLU A 149 -11.98 -0.85 -9.37
C GLU A 149 -10.58 -0.60 -8.78
N THR A 150 -9.95 0.56 -9.07
CA THR A 150 -8.65 0.95 -8.46
C THR A 150 -8.77 1.23 -6.95
N GLU A 151 -9.91 1.77 -6.52
CA GLU A 151 -10.20 1.95 -5.09
C GLU A 151 -10.66 0.66 -4.40
N SER A 152 -11.09 -0.36 -5.16
CA SER A 152 -11.53 -1.67 -4.64
C SER A 152 -10.42 -2.72 -4.58
N GLY A 153 -9.24 -2.45 -5.14
CA GLY A 153 -8.13 -3.41 -5.22
C GLY A 153 -8.18 -4.37 -6.41
N ASN A 154 -9.12 -4.16 -7.33
CA ASN A 154 -9.39 -5.02 -8.50
C ASN A 154 -8.65 -4.60 -9.78
N ILE A 155 -8.17 -3.35 -9.82
CA ILE A 155 -7.26 -2.85 -10.87
C ILE A 155 -6.13 -2.07 -10.20
N SER A 156 -4.89 -2.31 -10.62
CA SER A 156 -3.73 -1.51 -10.26
C SER A 156 -3.24 -0.68 -11.46
N ARG A 157 -2.65 0.49 -11.17
CA ARG A 157 -1.96 1.31 -12.16
C ARG A 157 -0.46 1.19 -11.91
N GLN A 158 0.17 0.35 -12.71
CA GLN A 158 1.57 -0.04 -12.60
C GLN A 158 2.21 0.08 -13.98
N GLU A 159 3.41 0.65 -14.03
CA GLU A 159 4.16 0.84 -15.26
C GLU A 159 4.64 -0.51 -15.83
N ALA A 160 4.53 -0.69 -17.15
CA ALA A 160 4.85 -1.92 -17.87
C ALA A 160 6.15 -2.60 -17.36
N VAL A 161 7.29 -1.92 -17.44
CA VAL A 161 8.58 -2.50 -17.01
C VAL A 161 8.65 -2.81 -15.51
N SER A 162 7.89 -2.09 -14.67
CA SER A 162 7.78 -2.41 -13.24
C SER A 162 6.95 -3.67 -12.97
N MET A 163 6.34 -4.31 -13.98
CA MET A 163 5.67 -5.60 -13.85
C MET A 163 6.61 -6.80 -14.06
N ILE A 164 7.77 -6.58 -14.69
CA ILE A 164 8.69 -7.64 -15.13
C ILE A 164 9.38 -8.35 -13.94
N PRO A 165 9.95 -7.65 -12.94
CA PRO A 165 10.70 -8.32 -11.87
C PRO A 165 9.89 -9.32 -11.02
N PRO A 166 8.63 -9.05 -10.63
CA PRO A 166 7.82 -10.05 -9.92
C PRO A 166 7.51 -11.30 -10.75
N LEU A 167 7.27 -11.16 -12.07
CA LEU A 167 7.05 -12.30 -12.96
C LEU A 167 8.30 -13.18 -13.03
N LEU A 168 9.46 -12.58 -13.32
CA LEU A 168 10.75 -13.26 -13.38
C LEU A 168 11.25 -13.77 -12.02
N LEU A 169 10.71 -13.28 -10.90
CA LEU A 169 10.99 -13.85 -9.58
C LEU A 169 10.30 -15.22 -9.42
N ASN A 170 9.25 -15.50 -10.20
CA ASN A 170 8.51 -16.75 -10.21
C ASN A 170 8.11 -17.20 -8.78
N ALA A 171 7.26 -16.37 -8.15
CA ALA A 171 6.67 -16.61 -6.84
C ALA A 171 5.55 -17.68 -6.90
N HIS A 172 5.38 -18.43 -5.80
CA HIS A 172 4.42 -19.53 -5.66
C HIS A 172 3.85 -19.50 -4.23
N PRO A 173 2.65 -20.07 -3.98
CA PRO A 173 1.93 -19.95 -2.70
C PRO A 173 2.66 -20.33 -1.41
N HIS A 174 3.79 -21.07 -1.46
CA HIS A 174 4.58 -21.47 -0.28
C HIS A 174 5.87 -20.67 -0.07
N HIS A 175 6.26 -19.82 -1.03
CA HIS A 175 7.53 -19.10 -0.98
C HIS A 175 7.52 -17.99 0.10
N LYS A 176 8.57 -17.97 0.91
CA LYS A 176 8.93 -16.90 1.84
C LYS A 176 9.69 -15.84 1.04
N ILE A 177 9.14 -14.64 0.92
CA ILE A 177 9.61 -13.58 0.00
C ILE A 177 10.09 -12.35 0.77
N LEU A 178 11.23 -11.78 0.38
CA LEU A 178 11.70 -10.48 0.85
C LEU A 178 11.81 -9.47 -0.30
N ASP A 179 11.03 -8.39 -0.22
CA ASP A 179 11.10 -7.22 -1.09
C ASP A 179 11.93 -6.15 -0.40
N MET A 180 13.17 -5.94 -0.87
CA MET A 180 14.21 -5.19 -0.16
C MET A 180 14.01 -3.67 -0.18
N CYS A 181 13.31 -3.14 -1.19
CA CYS A 181 13.18 -1.70 -1.50
C CYS A 181 11.77 -1.39 -2.02
N ALA A 182 10.78 -1.82 -1.26
CA ALA A 182 9.45 -2.19 -1.72
C ALA A 182 8.53 -1.01 -2.11
N ALA A 183 8.70 0.18 -1.53
CA ALA A 183 7.71 1.25 -1.67
C ALA A 183 7.83 1.97 -3.04
N PRO A 184 6.73 2.29 -3.74
CA PRO A 184 5.37 2.48 -3.22
C PRO A 184 4.49 1.22 -3.16
N GLY A 185 5.06 0.03 -3.35
CA GLY A 185 4.37 -1.24 -3.11
C GLY A 185 3.79 -1.94 -4.34
N SER A 186 3.96 -1.41 -5.56
CA SER A 186 3.36 -2.01 -6.77
C SER A 186 3.90 -3.41 -7.08
N LYS A 187 5.22 -3.60 -6.95
CA LYS A 187 5.86 -4.91 -7.09
C LYS A 187 5.44 -5.85 -5.94
N THR A 188 5.41 -5.34 -4.71
CA THR A 188 4.94 -6.05 -3.52
C THR A 188 3.50 -6.55 -3.67
N THR A 189 2.57 -5.72 -4.17
CA THR A 189 1.18 -6.14 -4.45
C THR A 189 1.12 -7.27 -5.46
N GLN A 190 1.90 -7.18 -6.55
CA GLN A 190 1.97 -8.24 -7.55
C GLN A 190 2.51 -9.56 -6.98
N LEU A 191 3.50 -9.50 -6.07
CA LEU A 191 4.02 -10.68 -5.37
C LEU A 191 2.96 -11.32 -4.45
N ILE A 192 2.17 -10.52 -3.75
CA ILE A 192 1.07 -11.01 -2.90
C ILE A 192 -0.02 -11.69 -3.75
N GLU A 193 -0.34 -11.12 -4.91
CA GLU A 193 -1.29 -11.73 -5.86
C GLU A 193 -0.76 -13.07 -6.41
N MET A 194 0.56 -13.22 -6.60
CA MET A 194 1.18 -14.49 -6.98
C MET A 194 1.22 -15.53 -5.85
N LEU A 195 1.20 -15.12 -4.58
CA LEU A 195 0.98 -16.04 -3.45
C LEU A 195 -0.46 -16.58 -3.44
N HIS A 196 -1.44 -15.73 -3.77
CA HIS A 196 -2.87 -16.09 -3.86
C HIS A 196 -3.29 -16.69 -5.21
N ALA A 197 -2.34 -17.27 -5.96
CA ALA A 197 -2.59 -17.82 -7.30
C ALA A 197 -3.39 -19.14 -7.31
N ASP A 198 -3.39 -19.89 -6.20
CA ASP A 198 -4.19 -21.11 -6.03
C ASP A 198 -5.45 -20.82 -5.22
N MET A 199 -6.60 -20.81 -5.90
CA MET A 199 -7.91 -20.54 -5.31
C MET A 199 -8.43 -21.65 -4.38
N ASN A 200 -7.81 -22.83 -4.39
CA ASN A 200 -8.25 -23.97 -3.56
C ASN A 200 -7.66 -23.91 -2.14
N VAL A 201 -6.63 -23.07 -1.92
CA VAL A 201 -5.91 -22.93 -0.67
C VAL A 201 -6.30 -21.59 -0.03
N PRO A 202 -7.11 -21.55 1.05
CA PRO A 202 -7.59 -20.28 1.62
C PRO A 202 -6.48 -19.43 2.27
N PHE A 203 -5.33 -20.03 2.57
CA PHE A 203 -4.17 -19.37 3.18
C PHE A 203 -2.89 -19.88 2.50
N PRO A 204 -2.22 -19.09 1.65
CA PRO A 204 -0.88 -19.44 1.21
C PRO A 204 0.08 -19.50 2.41
N GLU A 205 0.92 -20.54 2.45
CA GLU A 205 1.97 -20.72 3.47
C GLU A 205 3.06 -19.64 3.37
N GLY A 206 3.27 -19.14 2.15
CA GLY A 206 4.22 -18.08 1.83
C GLY A 206 3.75 -16.69 2.25
N PHE A 207 4.70 -15.77 2.38
CA PHE A 207 4.47 -14.39 2.79
C PHE A 207 5.46 -13.42 2.14
N VAL A 208 5.12 -12.14 2.10
CA VAL A 208 6.02 -11.07 1.66
C VAL A 208 6.41 -10.18 2.84
N ILE A 209 7.70 -10.13 3.15
CA ILE A 209 8.29 -9.06 3.97
C ILE A 209 8.66 -7.91 3.04
N ALA A 210 8.11 -6.73 3.29
CA ALA A 210 8.23 -5.55 2.45
C ALA A 210 9.00 -4.46 3.19
N ASN A 211 10.25 -4.21 2.78
CA ASN A 211 11.14 -3.25 3.42
C ASN A 211 11.28 -1.97 2.59
N ASP A 212 11.17 -0.80 3.23
CA ASP A 212 11.72 0.46 2.69
C ASP A 212 12.42 1.24 3.82
N VAL A 213 13.40 2.06 3.47
CA VAL A 213 14.16 2.87 4.44
C VAL A 213 13.42 4.16 4.81
N ASP A 214 12.54 4.68 3.94
CA ASP A 214 11.72 5.85 4.24
C ASP A 214 10.38 5.42 4.86
N ASN A 215 10.27 5.68 6.16
CA ASN A 215 9.08 5.44 6.97
C ASN A 215 7.79 6.02 6.35
N LYS A 216 7.85 7.18 5.66
CA LYS A 216 6.68 7.78 4.99
C LYS A 216 6.28 6.99 3.73
N ARG A 217 7.25 6.40 3.04
CA ARG A 217 7.01 5.52 1.90
C ARG A 217 6.48 4.16 2.34
N CYS A 218 6.87 3.66 3.52
CA CYS A 218 6.23 2.49 4.15
C CYS A 218 4.71 2.71 4.31
N TYR A 219 4.25 3.86 4.82
CA TYR A 219 2.82 4.16 4.92
C TYR A 219 2.08 4.18 3.58
N LEU A 220 2.72 4.66 2.50
CA LEU A 220 2.14 4.58 1.15
C LEU A 220 2.01 3.13 0.67
N LEU A 221 3.01 2.29 0.93
CA LEU A 221 2.96 0.86 0.66
C LEU A 221 1.83 0.18 1.43
N VAL A 222 1.68 0.47 2.73
CA VAL A 222 0.58 -0.05 3.58
C VAL A 222 -0.78 0.30 2.99
N HIS A 223 -0.98 1.54 2.54
CA HIS A 223 -2.23 1.99 1.90
C HIS A 223 -2.50 1.33 0.54
N GLN A 224 -1.46 0.89 -0.18
CA GLN A 224 -1.61 0.11 -1.41
C GLN A 224 -1.92 -1.36 -1.11
N ALA A 225 -1.16 -1.98 -0.18
CA ALA A 225 -1.31 -3.38 0.20
C ALA A 225 -2.67 -3.69 0.86
N LYS A 226 -3.19 -2.78 1.70
CA LYS A 226 -4.50 -2.93 2.37
C LYS A 226 -5.70 -3.08 1.41
N ARG A 227 -5.54 -2.82 0.10
CA ARG A 227 -6.58 -3.06 -0.91
C ARG A 227 -6.66 -4.50 -1.40
N LEU A 228 -5.61 -5.29 -1.24
CA LEU A 228 -5.60 -6.70 -1.63
C LEU A 228 -6.23 -7.61 -0.58
N SER A 229 -6.53 -7.10 0.62
CA SER A 229 -7.10 -7.85 1.73
C SER A 229 -6.38 -9.19 2.01
N SER A 230 -5.04 -9.18 2.01
CA SER A 230 -4.20 -10.36 2.25
C SER A 230 -3.55 -10.36 3.65
N PRO A 231 -3.59 -11.47 4.41
CA PRO A 231 -2.84 -11.63 5.66
C PRO A 231 -1.32 -11.78 5.43
N CYS A 232 -0.89 -12.16 4.22
CA CYS A 232 0.46 -12.65 3.93
C CYS A 232 1.50 -11.53 3.68
N ILE A 233 1.40 -10.42 4.43
CA ILE A 233 2.32 -9.29 4.35
C ILE A 233 2.81 -8.85 5.74
N MET A 234 4.10 -8.50 5.82
CA MET A 234 4.67 -7.71 6.91
C MET A 234 5.50 -6.57 6.33
N VAL A 235 5.20 -5.33 6.72
CA VAL A 235 5.90 -4.12 6.28
C VAL A 235 6.87 -3.70 7.36
N VAL A 236 8.14 -3.51 7.00
CA VAL A 236 9.26 -3.22 7.92
C VAL A 236 10.05 -2.01 7.45
N ASN A 237 10.76 -1.34 8.38
CA ASN A 237 11.49 -0.12 8.08
C ASN A 237 12.98 -0.22 8.49
N HIS A 238 13.81 -0.75 7.58
CA HIS A 238 15.26 -0.90 7.75
C HIS A 238 16.06 -0.39 6.54
N ASP A 239 17.35 -0.07 6.75
CA ASP A 239 18.33 0.04 5.66
C ASP A 239 18.54 -1.36 5.05
N ALA A 240 18.11 -1.52 3.79
CA ALA A 240 18.19 -2.77 3.03
C ALA A 240 19.62 -3.36 2.93
N SER A 241 20.65 -2.52 3.03
CA SER A 241 22.05 -2.96 3.04
C SER A 241 22.52 -3.56 4.38
N SER A 242 21.66 -3.52 5.41
CA SER A 242 21.93 -4.05 6.76
C SER A 242 20.75 -4.79 7.43
N ILE A 243 19.60 -4.91 6.75
CA ILE A 243 18.36 -5.55 7.24
C ILE A 243 18.65 -6.87 7.99
N PRO A 244 18.13 -7.10 9.21
CA PRO A 244 18.53 -8.21 10.07
C PRO A 244 18.11 -9.58 9.51
N ARG A 245 18.91 -10.62 9.80
CA ARG A 245 18.46 -12.00 9.62
C ARG A 245 17.46 -12.32 10.73
N LEU A 246 16.26 -12.76 10.36
CA LEU A 246 15.24 -13.18 11.31
C LEU A 246 15.56 -14.57 11.86
N THR A 247 15.01 -14.90 13.02
CA THR A 247 15.03 -16.27 13.56
C THR A 247 13.62 -16.76 13.86
N ILE A 248 13.37 -18.02 13.55
CA ILE A 248 12.16 -18.76 13.93
C ILE A 248 12.48 -19.71 15.09
N ASP A 249 11.49 -19.99 15.93
CA ASP A 249 11.60 -21.11 16.87
C ASP A 249 10.99 -22.36 16.22
N VAL A 250 11.81 -23.41 16.09
CA VAL A 250 11.42 -24.72 15.55
C VAL A 250 11.70 -25.76 16.63
N ASN A 251 10.65 -26.27 17.26
CA ASN A 251 10.72 -27.30 18.31
C ASN A 251 11.66 -26.92 19.49
N GLY A 252 11.64 -25.66 19.93
CA GLY A 252 12.48 -25.16 21.02
C GLY A 252 13.89 -24.74 20.60
N LYS A 253 14.15 -24.61 19.30
CA LYS A 253 15.45 -24.20 18.73
C LYS A 253 15.29 -22.96 17.86
N LYS A 254 16.13 -21.95 18.10
CA LYS A 254 16.16 -20.75 17.29
C LYS A 254 17.01 -20.95 16.04
N GLU A 255 16.34 -21.13 14.91
CA GLU A 255 16.95 -21.31 13.59
C GLU A 255 16.83 -20.02 12.76
N ILE A 256 17.74 -19.83 11.80
CA ILE A 256 17.76 -18.63 10.94
C ILE A 256 16.73 -18.78 9.82
N LEU A 257 15.86 -17.78 9.64
CA LEU A 257 15.03 -17.69 8.45
C LEU A 257 15.91 -17.33 7.25
N PHE A 258 15.76 -18.13 6.19
CA PHE A 258 16.17 -17.78 4.83
C PHE A 258 14.92 -17.66 3.95
N TYR A 259 15.02 -16.87 2.87
CA TYR A 259 13.92 -16.61 1.94
C TYR A 259 14.06 -17.45 0.67
N ASP A 260 12.95 -17.98 0.17
CA ASP A 260 12.89 -18.73 -1.08
C ASP A 260 13.02 -17.82 -2.29
N ARG A 261 12.61 -16.55 -2.13
CA ARG A 261 12.61 -15.50 -3.16
C ARG A 261 13.02 -14.15 -2.58
N ILE A 262 13.84 -13.40 -3.31
CA ILE A 262 14.22 -12.02 -2.93
C ILE A 262 14.11 -11.07 -4.12
N LEU A 263 13.46 -9.93 -3.92
CA LEU A 263 13.38 -8.83 -4.89
C LEU A 263 14.29 -7.67 -4.44
N CYS A 264 15.25 -7.33 -5.30
CA CYS A 264 16.20 -6.25 -5.15
C CYS A 264 15.93 -5.18 -6.23
N ASP A 265 14.77 -4.51 -6.16
CA ASP A 265 14.44 -3.34 -6.98
C ASP A 265 15.14 -2.10 -6.39
N VAL A 266 16.44 -1.97 -6.64
CA VAL A 266 17.31 -1.08 -5.87
C VAL A 266 17.13 0.40 -6.22
N PRO A 267 17.38 1.35 -5.29
CA PRO A 267 17.40 2.77 -5.59
C PRO A 267 18.45 3.08 -6.68
N CYS A 268 17.98 3.72 -7.74
CA CYS A 268 18.65 3.92 -9.03
C CYS A 268 18.68 5.41 -9.41
N SER A 269 19.60 5.81 -10.31
CA SER A 269 19.66 7.19 -10.82
C SER A 269 18.39 7.62 -11.57
N GLY A 270 17.63 6.65 -12.08
CA GLY A 270 16.32 6.83 -12.68
C GLY A 270 16.35 7.31 -14.13
N ASP A 271 17.44 7.11 -14.86
CA ASP A 271 17.58 7.61 -16.23
C ASP A 271 16.74 6.86 -17.27
N GLY A 272 16.38 5.61 -17.02
CA GLY A 272 15.29 4.91 -17.73
C GLY A 272 13.91 5.57 -17.55
N THR A 273 13.71 6.44 -16.55
CA THR A 273 12.41 7.06 -16.22
C THR A 273 12.17 8.43 -16.87
N MET A 274 13.06 8.92 -17.74
CA MET A 274 12.99 10.26 -18.37
C MET A 274 11.63 10.61 -19.03
N ARG A 275 10.91 9.62 -19.57
CA ARG A 275 9.56 9.76 -20.16
C ARG A 275 8.47 10.19 -19.18
N LYS A 276 8.74 10.03 -17.88
CA LYS A 276 7.81 10.17 -16.75
C LYS A 276 8.30 11.20 -15.74
N ASN A 277 9.61 11.17 -15.45
CA ASN A 277 10.28 12.06 -14.51
C ASN A 277 11.07 13.14 -15.26
N ILE A 278 10.38 14.21 -15.65
CA ILE A 278 10.93 15.28 -16.50
C ILE A 278 12.15 15.97 -15.86
N ASP A 279 12.24 15.97 -14.53
CA ASP A 279 13.39 16.51 -13.79
C ASP A 279 14.71 15.78 -14.10
N VAL A 280 14.67 14.53 -14.56
CA VAL A 280 15.87 13.76 -14.92
C VAL A 280 16.62 14.40 -16.07
N TRP A 281 15.93 14.86 -17.13
CA TRP A 281 16.56 15.56 -18.26
C TRP A 281 17.50 16.69 -17.82
N LYS A 282 17.08 17.48 -16.83
CA LYS A 282 17.83 18.64 -16.31
C LYS A 282 18.89 18.29 -15.27
N LYS A 283 18.79 17.14 -14.61
CA LYS A 283 19.62 16.74 -13.45
C LYS A 283 20.53 15.54 -13.73
N TRP A 284 20.39 14.90 -14.88
CA TRP A 284 21.17 13.72 -15.23
C TRP A 284 22.66 14.07 -15.30
N THR A 285 23.46 13.34 -14.52
CA THR A 285 24.92 13.28 -14.56
C THR A 285 25.35 11.90 -14.05
N THR A 286 26.54 11.43 -14.46
CA THR A 286 27.08 10.15 -13.97
C THR A 286 27.49 10.16 -12.49
N LEU A 287 27.46 11.31 -11.82
CA LEU A 287 27.74 11.37 -10.38
C LEU A 287 26.73 10.55 -9.56
N ASN A 288 25.47 10.47 -10.02
CA ASN A 288 24.42 9.74 -9.33
C ASN A 288 24.67 8.21 -9.37
N SER A 289 24.99 7.66 -10.55
CA SER A 289 25.29 6.22 -10.71
C SER A 289 26.57 5.82 -9.96
N LEU A 290 27.62 6.64 -10.04
CA LEU A 290 28.86 6.44 -9.27
C LEU A 290 28.62 6.41 -7.75
N GLN A 291 27.72 7.26 -7.23
CA GLN A 291 27.38 7.26 -5.80
C GLN A 291 26.50 6.06 -5.40
N LEU A 292 25.56 5.64 -6.25
CA LEU A 292 24.60 4.58 -5.94
C LEU A 292 25.16 3.16 -6.07
N HIS A 293 26.07 2.90 -7.02
CA HIS A 293 26.73 1.60 -7.22
C HIS A 293 27.20 0.95 -5.90
N GLY A 294 27.88 1.75 -5.07
CA GLY A 294 28.42 1.29 -3.79
C GLY A 294 27.36 0.98 -2.70
N LEU A 295 26.11 1.41 -2.88
CA LEU A 295 24.94 1.04 -2.08
C LEU A 295 24.24 -0.19 -2.69
N GLN A 296 23.98 -0.15 -4.00
CA GLN A 296 23.32 -1.20 -4.77
C GLN A 296 24.01 -2.57 -4.58
N LEU A 297 25.34 -2.61 -4.69
CA LEU A 297 26.14 -3.82 -4.45
C LEU A 297 26.05 -4.35 -3.00
N ARG A 298 25.83 -3.48 -2.00
CA ARG A 298 25.59 -3.93 -0.61
C ARG A 298 24.19 -4.48 -0.42
N ILE A 299 23.18 -3.87 -1.04
CA ILE A 299 21.79 -4.37 -1.00
C ILE A 299 21.73 -5.75 -1.69
N ALA A 300 22.30 -5.89 -2.89
CA ALA A 300 22.34 -7.16 -3.62
C ALA A 300 23.17 -8.24 -2.88
N THR A 301 24.31 -7.87 -2.27
CA THR A 301 25.06 -8.73 -1.33
C THR A 301 24.15 -9.21 -0.20
N ARG A 302 23.41 -8.30 0.45
CA ARG A 302 22.59 -8.60 1.62
C ARG A 302 21.33 -9.40 1.27
N GLY A 303 20.84 -9.32 0.03
CA GLY A 303 19.88 -10.26 -0.54
C GLY A 303 20.46 -11.67 -0.62
N ALA A 304 21.56 -11.86 -1.36
CA ALA A 304 22.18 -13.18 -1.57
C ALA A 304 22.60 -13.88 -0.25
N GLU A 305 22.95 -13.12 0.80
CA GLU A 305 23.20 -13.63 2.14
C GLU A 305 22.00 -14.33 2.80
N GLN A 306 20.78 -13.88 2.49
CA GLN A 306 19.52 -14.29 3.13
C GLN A 306 18.66 -15.22 2.26
N LEU A 307 19.03 -15.43 0.99
CA LEU A 307 18.39 -16.38 0.09
C LEU A 307 18.72 -17.83 0.50
N VAL A 308 17.78 -18.77 0.38
CA VAL A 308 18.04 -20.22 0.49
C VAL A 308 18.97 -20.71 -0.63
N GLU A 309 19.64 -21.84 -0.43
CA GLU A 309 20.25 -22.60 -1.53
C GLU A 309 19.14 -23.15 -2.44
N GLY A 310 19.32 -23.07 -3.76
CA GLY A 310 18.25 -23.28 -4.75
C GLY A 310 17.30 -22.09 -4.95
N GLY A 311 17.37 -21.07 -4.08
CA GLY A 311 16.51 -19.88 -4.15
C GLY A 311 16.84 -18.96 -5.34
N ARG A 312 15.84 -18.16 -5.75
CA ARG A 312 15.94 -17.18 -6.84
C ARG A 312 15.86 -15.75 -6.30
N MET A 313 16.82 -14.90 -6.66
CA MET A 313 16.80 -13.46 -6.42
C MET A 313 16.66 -12.73 -7.75
N VAL A 314 15.85 -11.67 -7.80
CA VAL A 314 15.81 -10.75 -8.95
C VAL A 314 16.38 -9.41 -8.53
N TYR A 315 17.42 -8.97 -9.23
CA TYR A 315 17.92 -7.60 -9.16
C TYR A 315 17.29 -6.79 -10.29
N SER A 316 16.81 -5.58 -10.01
CA SER A 316 16.31 -4.68 -11.04
C SER A 316 16.64 -3.22 -10.76
N THR A 317 16.82 -2.45 -11.83
CA THR A 317 17.02 -1.01 -11.76
C THR A 317 16.09 -0.27 -12.73
N CYS A 318 15.79 0.96 -12.38
CA CYS A 318 15.14 1.97 -13.23
C CYS A 318 16.15 2.78 -14.07
N SER A 319 17.32 2.19 -14.32
CA SER A 319 18.45 2.79 -15.04
C SER A 319 18.65 2.11 -16.40
N LEU A 320 19.50 2.72 -17.22
CA LEU A 320 20.17 2.05 -18.34
C LEU A 320 21.70 2.01 -18.13
N ASN A 321 22.19 2.45 -16.97
CA ASN A 321 23.60 2.71 -16.73
C ASN A 321 24.37 1.44 -16.28
N PRO A 322 25.38 0.96 -17.03
CA PRO A 322 26.09 -0.28 -16.71
C PRO A 322 26.83 -0.24 -15.36
N ILE A 323 27.08 0.95 -14.80
CA ILE A 323 27.67 1.12 -13.47
C ILE A 323 26.68 0.75 -12.36
N GLU A 324 25.37 0.90 -12.60
CA GLU A 324 24.28 0.47 -11.70
C GLU A 324 23.77 -0.95 -12.05
N ASP A 325 24.00 -1.38 -13.28
CA ASP A 325 23.49 -2.63 -13.85
C ASP A 325 24.58 -3.74 -13.81
N GLU A 326 25.23 -4.05 -14.95
CA GLU A 326 26.16 -5.19 -15.06
C GLU A 326 27.39 -5.08 -14.16
N ALA A 327 27.88 -3.89 -13.83
CA ALA A 327 29.00 -3.74 -12.89
C ALA A 327 28.63 -4.18 -11.47
N VAL A 328 27.37 -4.02 -11.06
CA VAL A 328 26.88 -4.53 -9.77
C VAL A 328 26.71 -6.05 -9.83
N ILE A 329 26.21 -6.59 -10.94
CA ILE A 329 26.04 -8.03 -11.16
C ILE A 329 27.38 -8.76 -11.22
N ALA A 330 28.31 -8.31 -12.06
CA ALA A 330 29.65 -8.89 -12.19
C ALA A 330 30.41 -8.86 -10.85
N SER A 331 30.35 -7.74 -10.12
CA SER A 331 30.95 -7.62 -8.78
C SER A 331 30.32 -8.56 -7.74
N LEU A 332 29.02 -8.85 -7.85
CA LEU A 332 28.36 -9.81 -6.98
C LEU A 332 28.71 -11.26 -7.34
N LEU A 333 28.76 -11.58 -8.64
CA LEU A 333 29.11 -12.90 -9.17
C LEU A 333 30.57 -13.26 -8.85
N GLU A 334 31.53 -12.37 -9.12
CA GLU A 334 32.96 -12.61 -8.81
C GLU A 334 33.15 -12.91 -7.31
N LYS A 335 32.59 -12.05 -6.46
CA LYS A 335 32.64 -12.19 -5.00
C LYS A 335 31.94 -13.48 -4.52
N SER A 336 31.05 -14.07 -5.32
CA SER A 336 30.32 -15.29 -4.95
C SER A 336 31.15 -16.57 -5.07
N GLU A 337 32.28 -16.56 -5.78
CA GLU A 337 33.12 -17.74 -6.02
C GLU A 337 32.33 -18.92 -6.63
N GLY A 338 31.31 -18.63 -7.47
CA GLY A 338 30.42 -19.62 -8.08
C GLY A 338 29.22 -20.06 -7.22
N ALA A 339 29.05 -19.48 -6.01
CA ALA A 339 27.88 -19.74 -5.17
C ALA A 339 26.57 -19.12 -5.73
N LEU A 340 26.67 -18.21 -6.71
CA LEU A 340 25.56 -17.52 -7.36
C LEU A 340 25.78 -17.52 -8.89
N GLU A 341 24.75 -17.81 -9.68
CA GLU A 341 24.78 -17.74 -11.15
C GLU A 341 23.66 -16.84 -11.70
N LEU A 342 23.80 -16.37 -12.95
CA LEU A 342 22.67 -15.84 -13.71
C LEU A 342 21.85 -16.97 -14.34
N ALA A 343 20.55 -16.98 -14.05
CA ALA A 343 19.60 -17.87 -14.71
C ALA A 343 19.27 -17.36 -16.12
N ASP A 344 19.15 -18.28 -17.08
CA ASP A 344 18.52 -17.97 -18.37
C ASP A 344 17.00 -17.93 -18.16
N VAL A 345 16.40 -16.78 -18.50
CA VAL A 345 14.95 -16.55 -18.44
C VAL A 345 14.38 -16.06 -19.77
N SER A 346 15.14 -16.22 -20.86
CA SER A 346 14.78 -15.79 -22.22
C SER A 346 13.42 -16.31 -22.70
N SER A 347 13.00 -17.48 -22.20
CA SER A 347 11.71 -18.12 -22.49
C SER A 347 10.59 -17.85 -21.47
N GLU A 348 10.86 -17.21 -20.32
CA GLU A 348 9.86 -17.03 -19.25
C GLU A 348 8.83 -15.91 -19.56
N LEU A 349 9.17 -14.95 -20.43
CA LEU A 349 8.29 -13.86 -20.86
C LEU A 349 8.20 -13.77 -22.39
N PRO A 350 7.51 -14.71 -23.06
CA PRO A 350 7.37 -14.70 -24.51
C PRO A 350 6.70 -13.39 -25.00
N GLY A 351 7.26 -12.78 -26.05
CA GLY A 351 6.77 -11.52 -26.59
C GLY A 351 7.24 -10.25 -25.85
N LEU A 352 8.13 -10.37 -24.86
CA LEU A 352 8.91 -9.25 -24.33
C LEU A 352 10.10 -9.01 -25.26
N LYS A 353 10.33 -7.76 -25.68
CA LYS A 353 11.58 -7.37 -26.34
C LYS A 353 12.56 -6.84 -25.31
N TRP A 354 13.79 -7.33 -25.38
CA TRP A 354 14.90 -6.96 -24.53
C TRP A 354 16.21 -7.13 -25.31
N MET A 355 17.23 -6.38 -24.90
CA MET A 355 18.61 -6.55 -25.33
C MET A 355 19.39 -7.32 -24.25
N PRO A 356 20.36 -8.17 -24.61
CA PRO A 356 21.22 -8.82 -23.63
C PRO A 356 22.08 -7.81 -22.86
N GLY A 357 22.51 -8.20 -21.66
CA GLY A 357 23.48 -7.43 -20.88
C GLY A 357 24.85 -7.33 -21.57
N ILE A 358 25.57 -6.24 -21.32
CA ILE A 358 26.87 -5.96 -21.94
C ILE A 358 28.03 -6.47 -21.09
N THR A 359 29.07 -6.99 -21.75
CA THR A 359 30.29 -7.51 -21.09
C THR A 359 31.44 -6.49 -21.03
N GLN A 360 31.29 -5.33 -21.68
CA GLN A 360 32.32 -4.30 -21.81
C GLN A 360 31.70 -2.91 -21.70
N TRP A 361 32.27 -2.04 -20.87
CA TRP A 361 31.80 -0.66 -20.67
C TRP A 361 32.94 0.23 -20.15
N LYS A 362 32.74 1.56 -20.20
CA LYS A 362 33.70 2.57 -19.70
C LYS A 362 33.08 3.40 -18.58
N VAL A 363 33.91 3.93 -17.68
CA VAL A 363 33.47 4.80 -16.58
C VAL A 363 33.67 6.26 -16.96
N MET A 364 32.60 7.07 -17.00
CA MET A 364 32.69 8.51 -17.23
C MET A 364 32.46 9.30 -15.95
N THR A 365 33.34 10.27 -15.66
CA THR A 365 33.14 11.26 -14.61
C THR A 365 32.09 12.31 -14.98
N LYS A 366 31.54 13.00 -13.98
CA LYS A 366 30.62 14.14 -14.18
C LYS A 366 31.17 15.23 -15.11
N ASP A 367 32.51 15.31 -15.21
CA ASP A 367 33.26 16.31 -15.96
C ASP A 367 33.49 15.89 -17.42
N GLY A 368 32.91 14.76 -17.86
CA GLY A 368 33.03 14.22 -19.22
C GLY A 368 34.28 13.38 -19.49
N GLN A 369 35.20 13.24 -18.52
CA GLN A 369 36.39 12.41 -18.69
C GLN A 369 36.08 10.93 -18.50
N TRP A 370 36.45 10.12 -19.50
CA TRP A 370 36.34 8.66 -19.55
C TRP A 370 37.56 7.93 -18.98
N PHE A 371 37.32 6.73 -18.47
CA PHE A 371 38.32 5.74 -18.09
C PHE A 371 37.86 4.34 -18.55
N SER A 372 38.73 3.60 -19.23
CA SER A 372 38.48 2.19 -19.61
C SER A 372 38.94 1.20 -18.54
N GLU A 373 39.89 1.58 -17.69
CA GLU A 373 40.49 0.73 -16.65
C GLU A 373 40.66 1.51 -15.34
N TRP A 374 40.69 0.78 -14.22
CA TRP A 374 40.85 1.33 -12.88
C TRP A 374 42.21 2.03 -12.67
N GLU A 375 43.27 1.47 -13.23
CA GLU A 375 44.65 1.95 -13.08
C GLU A 375 44.90 3.29 -13.78
N ALA A 376 44.05 3.66 -14.74
CA ALA A 376 44.05 4.97 -15.36
C ALA A 376 43.36 6.05 -14.50
N VAL A 377 42.64 5.68 -13.44
CA VAL A 377 41.90 6.62 -12.58
C VAL A 377 42.87 7.33 -11.62
N PRO A 378 42.95 8.68 -11.63
CA PRO A 378 43.80 9.41 -10.70
C PRO A 378 43.39 9.19 -9.24
N HIS A 379 44.38 9.03 -8.35
CA HIS A 379 44.21 8.80 -6.91
C HIS A 379 43.17 9.72 -6.24
N GLY A 380 43.12 10.99 -6.61
CA GLY A 380 42.15 11.96 -6.09
C GLY A 380 40.66 11.65 -6.39
N ARG A 381 40.36 10.72 -7.30
CA ARG A 381 39.00 10.24 -7.62
C ARG A 381 38.70 8.82 -7.11
N HIS A 382 39.63 8.14 -6.42
CA HIS A 382 39.44 6.78 -5.86
C HIS A 382 38.36 6.69 -4.76
N THR A 383 37.85 7.83 -4.30
CA THR A 383 36.69 7.89 -3.38
C THR A 383 35.35 7.84 -4.13
N GLN A 384 35.32 8.21 -5.41
CA GLN A 384 34.13 8.31 -6.26
C GLN A 384 34.04 7.15 -7.24
N ILE A 385 35.14 6.84 -7.91
CA ILE A 385 35.28 5.66 -8.79
C ILE A 385 35.90 4.52 -7.99
N ARG A 386 35.54 3.28 -8.29
CA ARG A 386 36.00 2.05 -7.61
C ARG A 386 36.37 0.97 -8.62
N PRO A 387 37.22 -0.03 -8.28
CA PRO A 387 37.52 -1.17 -9.16
C PRO A 387 36.27 -1.91 -9.63
N THR A 388 35.28 -2.08 -8.74
CA THR A 388 33.99 -2.75 -8.98
C THR A 388 33.11 -2.09 -10.04
N MET A 389 33.48 -0.91 -10.54
CA MET A 389 32.76 -0.19 -11.59
C MET A 389 33.24 -0.53 -13.01
N PHE A 390 34.31 -1.31 -13.15
CA PHE A 390 34.89 -1.71 -14.44
C PHE A 390 34.55 -3.17 -14.79
N PRO A 391 34.64 -3.57 -16.06
CA PRO A 391 34.54 -4.98 -16.44
C PRO A 391 35.63 -5.84 -15.77
N PRO A 392 35.32 -7.10 -15.40
CA PRO A 392 36.34 -8.09 -15.05
C PRO A 392 37.43 -8.22 -16.12
N LYS A 393 38.70 -8.21 -15.71
CA LYS A 393 39.85 -8.31 -16.64
C LYS A 393 40.16 -9.72 -17.15
N ASP A 394 39.64 -10.73 -16.46
CA ASP A 394 39.83 -12.15 -16.76
C ASP A 394 38.75 -12.60 -17.77
N PRO A 395 39.10 -12.93 -19.04
CA PRO A 395 38.11 -13.27 -20.06
C PRO A 395 37.37 -14.58 -19.79
N GLU A 396 38.00 -15.55 -19.12
CA GLU A 396 37.39 -16.84 -18.80
C GLU A 396 36.32 -16.64 -17.71
N ARG A 397 36.62 -15.85 -16.68
CA ARG A 397 35.61 -15.43 -15.68
C ARG A 397 34.47 -14.63 -16.31
N LEU A 398 34.81 -13.66 -17.18
CA LEU A 398 33.81 -12.81 -17.81
C LEU A 398 32.83 -13.62 -18.66
N GLN A 399 33.34 -14.63 -19.39
CA GLN A 399 32.51 -15.56 -20.16
C GLN A 399 31.68 -16.49 -19.26
N ALA A 400 32.23 -16.93 -18.12
CA ALA A 400 31.54 -17.78 -17.16
C ALA A 400 30.47 -17.04 -16.32
N MET A 401 30.51 -15.71 -16.24
CA MET A 401 29.48 -14.91 -15.57
C MET A 401 28.14 -14.88 -16.32
N HIS A 402 28.15 -15.15 -17.64
CA HIS A 402 26.95 -15.13 -18.50
C HIS A 402 26.14 -13.82 -18.43
N LEU A 403 26.81 -12.67 -18.50
CA LEU A 403 26.17 -11.34 -18.40
C LEU A 403 25.15 -11.07 -19.51
N GLU A 404 25.24 -11.78 -20.65
CA GLU A 404 24.25 -11.77 -21.72
C GLU A 404 22.85 -12.22 -21.29
N ARG A 405 22.73 -12.93 -20.16
CA ARG A 405 21.46 -13.33 -19.53
C ARG A 405 20.77 -12.22 -18.74
N CYS A 406 21.39 -11.04 -18.60
CA CYS A 406 20.70 -9.86 -18.08
C CYS A 406 19.80 -9.25 -19.17
N LEU A 407 18.65 -8.71 -18.77
CA LEU A 407 17.66 -8.12 -19.67
C LEU A 407 17.70 -6.59 -19.58
N ARG A 408 18.06 -5.94 -20.69
CA ARG A 408 17.93 -4.48 -20.90
C ARG A 408 16.67 -4.20 -21.70
N ILE A 409 15.69 -3.51 -21.12
CA ILE A 409 14.49 -3.08 -21.82
C ILE A 409 14.70 -1.64 -22.30
N LEU A 410 14.70 -1.43 -23.62
CA LEU A 410 14.86 -0.11 -24.23
C LEU A 410 13.48 0.53 -24.54
N PRO A 411 13.29 1.84 -24.29
CA PRO A 411 11.99 2.50 -24.39
C PRO A 411 11.26 2.34 -25.73
N HIS A 412 11.99 2.45 -26.84
CA HIS A 412 11.45 2.47 -28.21
C HIS A 412 11.01 1.08 -28.70
N HIS A 413 11.58 -0.01 -28.18
CA HIS A 413 11.31 -1.37 -28.66
C HIS A 413 9.84 -1.81 -28.48
N GLN A 414 9.18 -1.39 -27.40
CA GLN A 414 7.76 -1.68 -27.08
C GLN A 414 7.00 -0.49 -26.48
N ASN A 415 7.46 0.75 -26.72
CA ASN A 415 6.86 1.97 -26.16
C ASN A 415 6.73 1.95 -24.61
N THR A 416 7.83 1.64 -23.92
CA THR A 416 7.89 1.52 -22.45
C THR A 416 8.89 2.51 -21.82
N GLY A 417 9.18 2.37 -20.52
CA GLY A 417 10.32 3.04 -19.87
C GLY A 417 11.61 2.23 -20.04
N GLY A 418 12.77 2.84 -19.78
CA GLY A 418 14.05 2.13 -19.73
C GLY A 418 14.18 1.35 -18.41
N PHE A 419 14.69 0.12 -18.48
CA PHE A 419 14.76 -0.76 -17.30
C PHE A 419 15.81 -1.87 -17.44
N PHE A 420 16.36 -2.33 -16.32
CA PHE A 420 17.30 -3.45 -16.25
C PHE A 420 16.80 -4.53 -15.29
N VAL A 421 16.96 -5.81 -15.66
CA VAL A 421 16.65 -6.96 -14.80
C VAL A 421 17.72 -8.05 -14.92
N ALA A 422 18.15 -8.60 -13.79
CA ALA A 422 19.04 -9.75 -13.72
C ALA A 422 18.47 -10.80 -12.74
N VAL A 423 18.33 -12.04 -13.21
CA VAL A 423 17.77 -13.15 -12.42
C VAL A 423 18.88 -14.06 -11.95
N LEU A 424 19.03 -14.20 -10.64
CA LEU A 424 20.15 -14.87 -9.99
C LEU A 424 19.67 -16.10 -9.20
N VAL A 425 20.38 -17.22 -9.30
CA VAL A 425 20.09 -18.45 -8.54
C VAL A 425 21.29 -18.82 -7.68
N LYS A 426 21.04 -19.13 -6.41
CA LYS A 426 22.08 -19.50 -5.45
C LYS A 426 22.28 -21.01 -5.42
N LYS A 427 23.50 -21.46 -5.71
CA LYS A 427 23.87 -22.89 -5.73
C LYS A 427 24.40 -23.41 -4.41
N SER A 428 24.99 -22.53 -3.59
CA SER A 428 25.57 -22.89 -2.29
C SER A 428 25.67 -21.66 -1.37
N SER A 429 26.04 -21.88 -0.11
CA SER A 429 26.23 -20.83 0.86
C SER A 429 27.39 -19.90 0.45
N MET A 430 27.09 -18.59 0.39
CA MET A 430 28.03 -17.53 -0.01
C MET A 430 29.37 -17.68 0.73
N PRO A 431 30.53 -17.52 0.05
CA PRO A 431 31.84 -17.78 0.67
C PRO A 431 32.11 -16.89 1.88
N TRP A 432 31.59 -15.66 1.88
CA TRP A 432 31.71 -14.72 2.99
C TRP A 432 30.81 -15.03 4.21
N ASN A 433 29.85 -15.97 4.10
CA ASN A 433 29.08 -16.48 5.25
C ASN A 433 29.88 -17.47 6.13
N LYS A 434 31.06 -17.93 5.71
CA LYS A 434 31.88 -18.95 6.43
C LYS A 434 32.42 -18.50 7.80
N ARG A 435 32.02 -17.33 8.32
CA ARG A 435 32.26 -16.89 9.71
C ARG A 435 30.95 -17.05 10.51
N PRO A 436 30.84 -18.02 11.44
CA PRO A 436 29.63 -18.19 12.23
C PRO A 436 29.36 -16.94 13.09
N PRO A 437 28.11 -16.47 13.20
CA PRO A 437 27.79 -15.32 14.01
C PRO A 437 28.05 -15.64 15.49
N LYS A 438 28.79 -14.76 16.19
CA LYS A 438 28.89 -14.84 17.65
C LYS A 438 27.53 -14.49 18.27
N VAL A 439 26.71 -15.51 18.51
CA VAL A 439 25.53 -15.40 19.36
C VAL A 439 25.98 -14.87 20.71
N LYS A 440 25.53 -13.66 21.07
CA LYS A 440 25.78 -13.13 22.43
C LYS A 440 24.96 -13.97 23.40
N PRO A 441 25.55 -14.62 24.41
CA PRO A 441 24.76 -15.34 25.41
C PRO A 441 23.89 -14.32 26.17
N VAL A 442 22.58 -14.54 26.15
CA VAL A 442 21.66 -13.91 27.10
C VAL A 442 22.07 -14.38 28.49
N ARG A 443 22.17 -13.48 29.46
CA ARG A 443 22.59 -13.82 30.83
C ARG A 443 21.47 -14.56 31.57
N SER A 444 21.46 -15.89 31.50
CA SER A 444 20.82 -16.73 32.50
C SER A 444 21.74 -16.88 33.71
N GLY A 445 21.39 -16.23 34.82
CA GLY A 445 21.96 -16.51 36.13
C GLY A 445 21.04 -17.50 36.88
N PRO A 446 21.57 -18.53 37.55
CA PRO A 446 20.75 -19.44 38.35
C PRO A 446 20.29 -18.76 39.65
N THR A 447 19.07 -19.07 40.07
CA THR A 447 18.53 -18.73 41.40
C THR A 447 18.37 -20.01 42.22
N ASP A 448 18.93 -20.01 43.42
CA ASP A 448 18.64 -20.95 44.52
C ASP A 448 18.51 -20.14 45.83
N PRO A 449 17.83 -20.65 46.88
CA PRO A 449 16.99 -19.81 47.73
C PRO A 449 17.39 -19.75 49.23
N ALA A 450 16.70 -18.84 49.96
CA ALA A 450 16.76 -18.59 51.42
C ALA A 450 18.07 -17.95 51.95
N GLU A 451 18.12 -17.12 53.01
CA GLU A 451 17.18 -16.34 53.87
C GLU A 451 18.07 -15.40 54.77
N LEU A 452 17.67 -14.33 55.48
CA LEU A 452 16.57 -13.34 55.61
C LEU A 452 17.23 -12.11 56.37
N GLU A 453 16.72 -10.92 56.73
CA GLU A 453 15.43 -10.21 56.71
C GLU A 453 15.69 -8.66 56.64
N SER A 454 14.92 -7.82 57.36
CA SER A 454 15.10 -6.39 57.65
C SER A 454 15.22 -5.45 56.42
N LYS A 455 14.12 -5.02 55.76
CA LYS A 455 13.07 -4.04 56.17
C LYS A 455 13.49 -2.55 56.07
N PRO A 456 12.58 -1.64 55.69
CA PRO A 456 11.48 -1.80 54.72
C PRO A 456 11.38 -0.61 53.73
N VAL A 457 10.65 -0.79 52.63
CA VAL A 457 10.16 0.32 51.78
C VAL A 457 8.64 0.21 51.72
N GLY A 458 7.93 1.27 52.15
CA GLY A 458 6.49 1.42 51.96
C GLY A 458 6.19 2.18 50.67
N GLY A 459 5.07 1.85 50.02
CA GLY A 459 4.61 2.50 48.79
C GLY A 459 3.33 3.32 48.95
N ILE A 460 3.04 4.10 47.91
CA ILE A 460 1.79 4.73 47.47
C ILE A 460 2.01 4.78 45.94
N ASP A 461 1.30 4.05 45.08
CA ASP A 461 -0.15 4.03 44.77
C ASP A 461 -0.57 5.20 43.85
N ASP A 462 -1.40 4.90 42.84
CA ASP A 462 -1.65 5.73 41.65
C ASP A 462 -2.88 6.64 41.82
N THR A 463 -2.77 7.95 41.55
CA THR A 463 -3.92 8.80 41.19
C THR A 463 -3.52 10.13 40.53
N GLU A 464 -4.51 10.79 39.90
CA GLU A 464 -4.50 12.18 39.40
C GLU A 464 -3.54 12.55 38.25
N ILE A 465 -3.86 12.11 37.02
CA ILE A 465 -3.51 12.85 35.79
C ILE A 465 -4.76 13.10 34.92
N THR A 466 -5.69 13.93 35.41
CA THR A 466 -6.64 14.71 34.60
C THR A 466 -7.26 15.83 35.44
N GLU A 467 -7.59 16.96 34.78
CA GLU A 467 -8.14 18.19 35.37
C GLU A 467 -7.20 18.92 36.36
N ARG A 468 -6.96 20.22 36.28
CA ARG A 468 -7.82 21.30 35.75
C ARG A 468 -7.10 22.26 34.80
N ALA A 469 -7.90 22.97 34.01
CA ALA A 469 -7.47 24.09 33.20
C ALA A 469 -7.85 25.44 33.86
N GLU A 470 -7.21 26.51 33.36
CA GLU A 470 -7.63 27.92 33.42
C GLU A 470 -7.55 28.71 34.74
N ASN A 471 -7.34 30.03 34.55
CA ASN A 471 -7.50 31.15 35.48
C ASN A 471 -6.49 31.29 36.64
N VAL A 472 -5.55 32.21 36.50
CA VAL A 472 -5.61 33.58 37.08
C VAL A 472 -4.75 34.53 36.22
N GLU A 473 -5.19 35.77 36.03
CA GLU A 473 -4.46 36.81 35.29
C GLU A 473 -3.66 37.76 36.19
N ASN A 474 -2.68 38.47 35.61
CA ASN A 474 -2.08 39.73 36.08
C ASN A 474 -1.34 39.68 37.45
N ASN A 475 -0.30 40.48 37.71
CA ASN A 475 0.00 41.82 37.19
C ASN A 475 1.50 42.17 37.35
N GLY A 476 1.96 43.26 36.75
CA GLY A 476 2.95 44.13 37.40
C GLY A 476 4.42 44.12 36.94
N SER A 477 4.79 45.21 36.25
CA SER A 477 6.12 45.87 36.26
C SER A 477 7.26 45.33 35.39
N LYS A 478 8.25 46.21 35.15
CA LYS A 478 9.36 46.08 34.19
C LYS A 478 10.71 46.17 34.90
N LYS A 479 11.77 45.57 34.35
CA LYS A 479 12.95 46.33 33.86
C LYS A 479 13.97 45.50 33.04
N ASP A 480 14.44 46.12 31.95
CA ASP A 480 15.83 46.20 31.49
C ASP A 480 16.67 44.91 31.22
N GLY A 481 16.23 44.14 30.22
CA GLY A 481 16.91 44.10 28.89
C GLY A 481 18.33 43.54 28.69
N VAL A 482 18.41 42.45 27.90
CA VAL A 482 19.44 42.21 26.86
C VAL A 482 18.74 41.57 25.64
N CYS A 483 19.13 41.93 24.41
CA CYS A 483 18.58 41.31 23.19
C CYS A 483 19.27 39.99 22.84
N GLY A 484 18.53 38.89 22.84
CA GLY A 484 18.87 37.68 22.08
C GLY A 484 18.32 37.72 20.65
N PRO A 485 18.81 36.88 19.72
CA PRO A 485 18.17 36.69 18.42
C PRO A 485 16.74 36.14 18.59
N PRO A 486 15.82 36.37 17.63
CA PRO A 486 14.48 35.81 17.70
C PRO A 486 14.57 34.27 17.82
N PRO A 487 13.79 33.64 18.71
CA PRO A 487 13.89 32.20 18.92
C PRO A 487 13.62 31.48 17.60
N SER A 488 14.57 30.66 17.17
CA SER A 488 14.36 29.78 16.02
C SER A 488 13.08 29.00 16.27
N LYS A 489 12.11 29.07 15.34
CA LYS A 489 10.90 28.23 15.43
C LYS A 489 11.37 26.80 15.60
N LYS A 490 11.14 26.21 16.79
CA LYS A 490 11.41 24.78 17.03
C LYS A 490 10.68 24.03 15.94
N MET A 491 11.44 23.50 14.98
CA MET A 491 10.89 22.78 13.84
C MET A 491 10.14 21.60 14.44
N LYS A 492 8.82 21.57 14.30
CA LYS A 492 8.00 20.51 14.91
C LYS A 492 8.54 19.17 14.39
N LEU A 493 9.13 18.39 15.28
CA LEU A 493 9.54 17.04 14.97
C LEU A 493 8.25 16.25 14.77
N PHE A 494 7.82 16.13 13.51
CA PHE A 494 6.71 15.27 13.10
C PHE A 494 7.16 13.81 13.14
N GLY A 495 7.51 13.34 14.34
CA GLY A 495 7.46 11.93 14.67
C GLY A 495 6.00 11.58 14.88
N PHE A 496 5.42 10.86 13.93
CA PHE A 496 4.10 10.29 14.09
C PHE A 496 4.23 9.00 14.90
N LYS A 497 3.55 8.93 16.04
CA LYS A 497 3.32 7.66 16.72
C LYS A 497 2.18 6.95 16.00
N GLU A 498 2.44 5.72 15.57
CA GLU A 498 1.49 4.65 15.83
C GLU A 498 1.98 3.92 17.08
N ASP A 499 1.06 3.47 17.93
CA ASP A 499 1.39 2.76 19.15
C ASP A 499 1.74 1.29 18.83
N PRO A 500 2.63 0.65 19.62
CA PRO A 500 3.21 -0.63 19.24
C PRO A 500 2.16 -1.75 19.16
N PHE A 501 2.44 -2.74 18.29
CA PHE A 501 1.77 -4.04 18.33
C PHE A 501 1.95 -4.67 19.72
N VAL A 502 0.84 -4.98 20.38
CA VAL A 502 0.81 -5.71 21.64
C VAL A 502 0.30 -7.12 21.35
N PHE A 503 1.11 -8.12 21.72
CA PHE A 503 0.65 -9.50 21.74
C PHE A 503 -0.34 -9.67 22.89
N ILE A 504 -1.51 -10.24 22.59
CA ILE A 504 -2.45 -10.66 23.61
C ILE A 504 -2.02 -12.05 24.14
N PRO A 505 -1.91 -12.28 25.47
CA PRO A 505 -1.75 -13.62 26.04
C PRO A 505 -2.96 -14.51 25.71
N GLU A 506 -2.77 -15.83 25.58
CA GLU A 506 -3.85 -16.75 25.15
C GLU A 506 -5.06 -16.81 26.11
N ASP A 507 -4.87 -16.36 27.36
CA ASP A 507 -5.84 -16.32 28.47
C ASP A 507 -6.60 -14.98 28.64
N ASP A 508 -6.36 -13.99 27.77
CA ASP A 508 -6.89 -12.63 27.93
C ASP A 508 -8.43 -12.56 27.84
N PRO A 509 -9.11 -11.76 28.70
CA PRO A 509 -10.56 -11.65 28.76
C PRO A 509 -11.23 -11.02 27.51
N LEU A 510 -10.47 -10.55 26.52
CA LEU A 510 -11.00 -10.16 25.20
C LEU A 510 -11.33 -11.36 24.30
N PHE A 511 -10.77 -12.56 24.57
CA PHE A 511 -10.94 -13.74 23.72
C PHE A 511 -12.21 -14.60 23.97
N PRO A 512 -12.76 -14.76 25.19
CA PRO A 512 -13.96 -15.56 25.41
C PRO A 512 -15.16 -15.21 24.51
N PRO A 513 -15.45 -13.94 24.17
CA PRO A 513 -16.53 -13.61 23.23
C PRO A 513 -16.31 -14.04 21.77
N ILE A 514 -15.19 -14.69 21.41
CA ILE A 514 -14.80 -15.00 20.03
C ILE A 514 -14.64 -16.53 19.86
N HIS A 515 -15.74 -17.29 19.88
CA HIS A 515 -15.76 -18.75 19.72
C HIS A 515 -15.60 -19.24 18.26
N ILE A 516 -14.66 -18.67 17.50
CA ILE A 516 -14.30 -19.16 16.15
C ILE A 516 -13.09 -20.10 16.28
N ARG A 517 -13.01 -21.16 15.45
CA ARG A 517 -11.90 -22.14 15.45
C ARG A 517 -10.57 -21.59 14.88
N PHE A 518 -10.36 -20.29 15.02
CA PHE A 518 -9.19 -19.58 14.51
C PHE A 518 -7.99 -19.74 15.46
N PRO A 519 -6.76 -19.97 14.97
CA PRO A 519 -5.58 -20.07 15.83
C PRO A 519 -5.28 -18.76 16.60
N ARG A 520 -5.44 -18.78 17.93
CA ARG A 520 -5.23 -17.59 18.79
C ARG A 520 -3.82 -16.99 18.69
N TRP A 521 -2.78 -17.82 18.58
CA TRP A 521 -1.39 -17.38 18.41
C TRP A 521 -1.13 -16.59 17.12
N ALA A 522 -2.03 -16.65 16.14
CA ALA A 522 -1.94 -15.92 14.88
C ALA A 522 -2.67 -14.56 14.93
N LEU A 523 -3.04 -14.09 16.12
CA LEU A 523 -3.76 -12.85 16.36
C LEU A 523 -2.85 -11.82 17.06
N VAL A 524 -2.77 -10.61 16.50
CA VAL A 524 -2.03 -9.48 17.10
C VAL A 524 -2.97 -8.31 17.33
N LEU A 525 -2.80 -7.58 18.44
CA LEU A 525 -3.57 -6.39 18.78
C LEU A 525 -2.76 -5.13 18.50
N HIS A 526 -3.33 -4.24 17.70
CA HIS A 526 -2.83 -2.88 17.55
C HIS A 526 -3.54 -1.97 18.56
N VAL A 527 -2.79 -1.37 19.49
CA VAL A 527 -3.39 -0.52 20.54
C VAL A 527 -3.80 0.83 19.95
N GLY A 528 -5.06 1.22 20.15
CA GLY A 528 -5.64 2.48 19.71
C GLY A 528 -7.17 2.45 19.82
N ASP A 529 -7.86 3.47 19.28
CA ASP A 529 -9.34 3.57 19.26
C ASP A 529 -10.07 2.35 18.66
N ARG A 530 -9.33 1.49 17.96
CA ARG A 530 -9.83 0.29 17.31
C ARG A 530 -8.88 -0.84 17.66
N ILE A 531 -9.35 -1.75 18.52
CA ILE A 531 -8.80 -3.10 18.63
C ILE A 531 -8.90 -3.71 17.23
N LEU A 532 -7.77 -3.67 16.53
CA LEU A 532 -7.50 -4.58 15.44
C LEU A 532 -7.19 -5.94 16.06
N ILE A 533 -7.70 -6.96 15.40
CA ILE A 533 -7.20 -8.30 15.52
C ILE A 533 -6.72 -8.59 14.09
N ASP A 534 -5.41 -8.71 13.92
CA ASP A 534 -4.80 -8.95 12.61
C ASP A 534 -4.46 -10.43 12.46
N SER A 535 -5.05 -11.08 11.44
CA SER A 535 -4.76 -12.46 11.08
C SER A 535 -3.37 -12.55 10.45
N LEU A 536 -2.48 -13.28 11.09
CA LEU A 536 -1.16 -13.63 10.58
C LEU A 536 -1.18 -14.93 9.76
N ALA A 537 -0.34 -15.01 8.72
CA ALA A 537 -0.01 -16.29 8.11
C ALA A 537 0.85 -17.15 9.05
N PHE A 538 0.84 -18.47 8.86
CA PHE A 538 1.53 -19.42 9.75
C PHE A 538 3.03 -19.06 9.92
N GLY A 539 3.47 -18.96 11.18
CA GLY A 539 4.87 -18.67 11.54
C GLY A 539 5.21 -17.20 11.83
N HIS A 540 4.38 -16.22 11.48
CA HIS A 540 4.72 -14.80 11.65
C HIS A 540 4.96 -14.35 13.11
N THR A 541 4.32 -15.00 14.09
CA THR A 541 4.40 -14.63 15.52
C THR A 541 5.85 -14.64 16.05
N CYS A 542 6.71 -15.52 15.51
CA CYS A 542 8.15 -15.53 15.81
C CYS A 542 8.91 -14.32 15.25
N PHE A 543 8.52 -13.80 14.08
CA PHE A 543 9.23 -12.68 13.43
C PHE A 543 8.99 -11.36 14.15
N VAL A 544 7.75 -11.10 14.57
CA VAL A 544 7.40 -9.85 15.27
C VAL A 544 8.14 -9.76 16.62
N LEU A 545 8.37 -10.89 17.31
CA LEU A 545 9.23 -10.97 18.49
C LEU A 545 10.73 -10.72 18.21
N CYS A 546 11.20 -10.89 16.97
CA CYS A 546 12.58 -10.58 16.56
C CYS A 546 12.77 -9.15 16.03
N LEU A 547 11.68 -8.43 15.72
CA LEU A 547 11.70 -7.15 15.00
C LEU A 547 11.27 -5.96 15.88
N ASP A 548 11.62 -6.01 17.17
CA ASP A 548 11.30 -5.01 18.19
C ASP A 548 11.45 -3.57 17.65
N ARG A 549 10.32 -2.85 17.62
CA ARG A 549 10.14 -1.45 17.19
C ARG A 549 10.35 -1.11 15.70
N GLN A 550 10.45 -2.07 14.77
CA GLN A 550 10.66 -1.77 13.33
C GLN A 550 9.64 -2.41 12.34
N VAL A 551 8.60 -3.07 12.84
CA VAL A 551 7.41 -3.42 12.04
C VAL A 551 6.46 -2.21 11.95
N ILE A 552 5.99 -1.88 10.74
CA ILE A 552 5.06 -0.78 10.45
C ILE A 552 3.62 -1.28 10.27
N ASN A 553 3.42 -2.45 9.67
CA ASN A 553 2.11 -3.07 9.49
C ASN A 553 2.25 -4.57 9.27
N THR A 554 1.35 -5.41 9.77
CA THR A 554 1.30 -6.83 9.38
C THR A 554 -0.13 -7.37 9.41
N GLY A 555 -0.39 -8.47 8.71
CA GLY A 555 -1.67 -9.17 8.74
C GLY A 555 -2.85 -8.37 8.18
N ILE A 556 -4.05 -8.82 8.52
CA ILE A 556 -5.31 -8.21 8.12
C ILE A 556 -6.37 -8.20 9.21
N LYS A 557 -7.03 -7.04 9.32
CA LYS A 557 -8.18 -6.76 10.17
C LYS A 557 -9.34 -7.74 9.95
N VAL A 558 -9.49 -8.67 10.89
CA VAL A 558 -10.55 -9.69 10.86
C VAL A 558 -11.76 -9.36 11.75
N TRP A 559 -11.61 -8.52 12.78
CA TRP A 559 -12.73 -7.99 13.59
C TRP A 559 -12.75 -6.46 13.71
N CYS A 560 -13.85 -5.92 14.23
CA CYS A 560 -14.06 -4.51 14.61
C CYS A 560 -14.72 -4.44 15.99
N ARG A 561 -14.36 -3.46 16.83
CA ARG A 561 -15.13 -3.13 18.04
C ARG A 561 -16.56 -2.70 17.67
N ASN A 562 -17.54 -3.09 18.49
CA ASN A 562 -18.95 -2.81 18.31
C ASN A 562 -19.42 -1.75 19.33
N ASN A 563 -19.86 -0.58 18.85
CA ASN A 563 -20.28 0.53 19.72
C ASN A 563 -21.54 0.23 20.55
N SER A 564 -22.31 -0.80 20.19
CA SER A 564 -23.48 -1.29 20.95
C SER A 564 -23.18 -2.57 21.74
N GLY A 565 -21.91 -2.83 22.08
CA GLY A 565 -21.50 -4.09 22.72
C GLY A 565 -22.24 -4.41 24.03
N GLU A 566 -22.61 -3.38 24.79
CA GLU A 566 -23.33 -3.44 26.06
C GLU A 566 -24.82 -3.87 25.92
N GLU A 567 -25.42 -3.79 24.72
CA GLU A 567 -26.80 -4.25 24.47
C GLU A 567 -26.90 -5.73 24.04
N PHE A 568 -25.76 -6.38 23.74
CA PHE A 568 -25.72 -7.65 23.02
C PHE A 568 -24.67 -8.65 23.54
N ASP A 569 -24.01 -8.38 24.67
CA ASP A 569 -22.94 -9.18 25.29
C ASP A 569 -21.75 -9.51 24.36
N CYS A 570 -21.57 -8.71 23.30
CA CYS A 570 -20.56 -8.96 22.26
C CYS A 570 -19.89 -7.65 21.81
N ALA A 571 -18.68 -7.42 22.36
CA ALA A 571 -17.87 -6.23 22.12
C ALA A 571 -17.31 -6.13 20.68
N PHE A 572 -17.43 -7.18 19.87
CA PHE A 572 -16.83 -7.28 18.55
C PHE A 572 -17.84 -7.70 17.46
N ARG A 573 -17.49 -7.41 16.20
CA ARG A 573 -18.17 -7.89 15.00
C ARG A 573 -17.15 -8.23 13.91
N LEU A 574 -17.51 -9.12 12.99
CA LEU A 574 -16.68 -9.47 11.83
C LEU A 574 -16.40 -8.24 10.95
N ALA A 575 -15.17 -8.14 10.41
CA ALA A 575 -14.80 -7.15 9.41
C ALA A 575 -14.94 -7.73 7.99
N GLN A 576 -15.40 -6.92 7.01
CA GLN A 576 -15.44 -7.37 5.61
C GLN A 576 -14.03 -7.61 5.05
N GLU A 577 -13.07 -6.75 5.43
CA GLU A 577 -11.67 -6.82 4.99
C GLU A 577 -11.10 -8.24 5.11
N GLY A 578 -11.16 -8.84 6.31
CA GLY A 578 -10.68 -10.20 6.57
C GLY A 578 -11.71 -11.32 6.43
N ILE A 579 -12.87 -11.14 5.78
CA ILE A 579 -13.90 -12.21 5.79
C ILE A 579 -13.45 -13.48 5.07
N TYR A 580 -12.77 -13.36 3.93
CA TYR A 580 -12.19 -14.52 3.22
C TYR A 580 -11.14 -15.24 4.09
N THR A 581 -10.50 -14.52 5.01
CA THR A 581 -9.51 -15.03 5.98
C THR A 581 -10.15 -15.72 7.19
N LEU A 582 -11.35 -15.31 7.62
CA LEU A 582 -12.08 -16.01 8.70
C LEU A 582 -12.99 -17.13 8.22
N TYR A 583 -13.54 -17.02 7.00
CA TYR A 583 -14.60 -17.90 6.49
C TYR A 583 -14.32 -19.40 6.66
N PRO A 584 -13.10 -19.94 6.39
CA PRO A 584 -12.79 -21.36 6.59
C PRO A 584 -12.87 -21.87 8.05
N PHE A 585 -12.89 -20.97 9.03
CA PHE A 585 -12.96 -21.27 10.47
C PHE A 585 -14.33 -20.98 11.09
N ILE A 586 -15.26 -20.40 10.32
CA ILE A 586 -16.63 -20.09 10.75
C ILE A 586 -17.52 -21.28 10.38
N ASN A 587 -17.97 -22.02 11.38
CA ASN A 587 -18.76 -23.25 11.20
C ASN A 587 -20.27 -23.04 11.47
N SER A 588 -20.67 -21.82 11.79
CA SER A 588 -21.95 -21.45 12.40
C SER A 588 -22.40 -20.07 11.91
N ARG A 589 -23.70 -19.78 12.04
CA ARG A 589 -24.28 -18.46 11.71
C ARG A 589 -24.03 -17.97 10.26
N ILE A 590 -23.76 -18.92 9.35
CA ILE A 590 -23.76 -18.72 7.90
C ILE A 590 -25.21 -18.77 7.41
N ILE A 591 -25.55 -17.90 6.45
CA ILE A 591 -26.82 -17.88 5.73
C ILE A 591 -26.50 -17.96 4.23
N THR A 592 -27.01 -18.97 3.54
CA THR A 592 -26.99 -19.05 2.07
C THR A 592 -28.03 -18.08 1.51
N VAL A 593 -27.65 -17.25 0.54
CA VAL A 593 -28.49 -16.19 -0.04
C VAL A 593 -28.55 -16.26 -1.57
N SER A 594 -29.70 -15.90 -2.16
CA SER A 594 -29.83 -15.83 -3.62
C SER A 594 -29.15 -14.58 -4.21
N MET A 595 -28.98 -14.57 -5.53
CA MET A 595 -28.51 -13.43 -6.32
C MET A 595 -29.36 -12.16 -6.08
N GLU A 596 -30.67 -12.31 -5.93
CA GLU A 596 -31.65 -11.25 -5.66
C GLU A 596 -31.52 -10.75 -4.23
N ASP A 597 -31.31 -11.67 -3.27
CA ASP A 597 -31.05 -11.32 -1.88
C ASP A 597 -29.74 -10.51 -1.75
N VAL A 598 -28.66 -10.88 -2.44
CA VAL A 598 -27.40 -10.11 -2.47
C VAL A 598 -27.64 -8.70 -3.04
N LYS A 599 -28.43 -8.57 -4.13
CA LYS A 599 -28.82 -7.27 -4.68
C LYS A 599 -29.59 -6.42 -3.65
N ILE A 600 -30.52 -7.00 -2.90
CA ILE A 600 -31.25 -6.32 -1.82
C ILE A 600 -30.32 -5.93 -0.65
N LEU A 601 -29.46 -6.84 -0.22
CA LEU A 601 -28.53 -6.70 0.91
C LEU A 601 -27.40 -5.69 0.68
N LEU A 602 -27.09 -5.37 -0.58
CA LEU A 602 -26.14 -4.33 -0.97
C LEU A 602 -26.82 -2.98 -1.25
N THR A 603 -28.02 -2.97 -1.83
CA THR A 603 -28.75 -1.72 -2.15
C THR A 603 -29.45 -1.09 -0.95
N GLN A 604 -30.07 -1.88 -0.08
CA GLN A 604 -30.75 -1.40 1.13
C GLN A 604 -29.81 -1.52 2.34
N GLU A 605 -29.77 -0.49 3.20
CA GLU A 605 -28.86 -0.49 4.36
C GLU A 605 -29.32 -1.41 5.50
N ASN A 606 -30.64 -1.53 5.72
CA ASN A 606 -31.23 -2.35 6.78
C ASN A 606 -32.49 -3.10 6.27
N PRO A 607 -32.42 -3.91 5.20
CA PRO A 607 -33.56 -4.68 4.71
C PRO A 607 -34.15 -5.57 5.82
N PHE A 608 -35.48 -5.54 5.95
CA PHE A 608 -36.19 -6.52 6.77
C PHE A 608 -35.98 -7.91 6.16
N PHE A 609 -35.61 -8.92 6.94
CA PHE A 609 -35.38 -10.27 6.38
C PHE A 609 -36.65 -10.92 5.82
N ARG A 610 -37.85 -10.37 6.14
CA ARG A 610 -39.14 -10.68 5.48
C ARG A 610 -39.24 -10.23 4.00
N LYS A 611 -38.31 -9.41 3.49
CA LYS A 611 -38.23 -8.99 2.08
C LYS A 611 -37.27 -9.85 1.25
N LEU A 612 -36.52 -10.74 1.91
CA LEU A 612 -35.58 -11.66 1.28
C LEU A 612 -36.33 -12.95 0.87
N SER A 613 -35.68 -13.84 0.13
CA SER A 613 -36.24 -15.13 -0.27
C SER A 613 -36.74 -15.95 0.94
N SER A 614 -37.67 -16.88 0.71
CA SER A 614 -38.23 -17.75 1.76
C SER A 614 -37.15 -18.59 2.48
N GLU A 615 -36.11 -18.99 1.75
CA GLU A 615 -34.95 -19.73 2.24
C GLU A 615 -34.07 -18.86 3.15
N THR A 616 -33.67 -17.67 2.68
CA THR A 616 -32.92 -16.69 3.48
C THR A 616 -33.73 -16.24 4.71
N TYR A 617 -35.03 -16.03 4.56
CA TYR A 617 -35.96 -15.72 5.66
C TYR A 617 -35.96 -16.84 6.71
N SER A 618 -36.05 -18.10 6.27
CA SER A 618 -36.13 -19.24 7.18
C SER A 618 -34.84 -19.45 7.98
N GLN A 619 -33.67 -19.24 7.36
CA GLN A 619 -32.39 -19.22 8.07
C GLN A 619 -32.26 -18.02 9.03
N ALA A 620 -32.66 -16.82 8.60
CA ALA A 620 -32.47 -15.59 9.37
C ALA A 620 -33.41 -15.44 10.59
N LYS A 621 -34.61 -16.00 10.53
CA LYS A 621 -35.64 -15.83 11.57
C LYS A 621 -35.24 -16.52 12.89
N ASP A 622 -34.59 -17.67 12.85
CA ASP A 622 -34.32 -18.52 14.02
C ASP A 622 -32.97 -18.19 14.71
N LEU A 623 -32.08 -17.48 14.02
CA LEU A 623 -30.80 -17.04 14.57
C LEU A 623 -30.96 -15.97 15.67
N ALA A 624 -30.12 -16.02 16.71
CA ALA A 624 -29.98 -14.94 17.68
C ALA A 624 -29.41 -13.66 17.03
N LYS A 625 -29.63 -12.49 17.66
CA LYS A 625 -29.00 -11.23 17.23
C LYS A 625 -27.47 -11.38 17.17
N GLY A 626 -26.79 -10.57 16.35
CA GLY A 626 -25.32 -10.54 16.29
C GLY A 626 -24.75 -10.67 14.88
N SER A 627 -23.45 -10.89 14.78
CA SER A 627 -22.79 -11.14 13.49
C SER A 627 -23.33 -12.38 12.79
N ILE A 628 -23.32 -12.34 11.46
CA ILE A 628 -23.63 -13.45 10.54
C ILE A 628 -22.72 -13.36 9.32
N VAL A 629 -22.56 -14.48 8.61
CA VAL A 629 -21.94 -14.53 7.29
C VAL A 629 -23.03 -14.80 6.25
N LEU A 630 -23.05 -14.02 5.17
CA LEU A 630 -23.98 -14.18 4.06
C LEU A 630 -23.19 -14.74 2.87
N LYS A 631 -23.53 -15.94 2.40
CA LYS A 631 -22.82 -16.64 1.33
C LYS A 631 -23.71 -16.79 0.09
N TYR A 632 -23.23 -16.31 -1.04
CA TYR A 632 -23.75 -16.69 -2.35
C TYR A 632 -22.82 -17.74 -2.97
N GLU A 633 -23.40 -18.83 -3.45
CA GLU A 633 -22.72 -19.84 -4.27
C GLU A 633 -23.24 -19.74 -5.72
N PRO A 634 -22.36 -19.78 -6.73
CA PRO A 634 -22.77 -19.74 -8.13
C PRO A 634 -23.49 -21.02 -8.53
N ASP A 635 -24.57 -20.89 -9.29
CA ASP A 635 -25.28 -22.04 -9.85
C ASP A 635 -24.65 -22.46 -11.19
N PRO A 636 -23.99 -23.64 -11.27
CA PRO A 636 -23.33 -24.09 -12.49
C PRO A 636 -24.31 -24.48 -13.60
N THR A 637 -25.62 -24.58 -13.31
CA THR A 637 -26.67 -24.80 -14.32
C THR A 637 -27.14 -23.50 -14.98
N LYS A 638 -26.71 -22.33 -14.47
CA LYS A 638 -27.11 -21.00 -14.95
C LYS A 638 -25.89 -20.15 -15.33
N PRO A 639 -25.19 -20.46 -16.45
CA PRO A 639 -23.95 -19.78 -16.84
C PRO A 639 -24.10 -18.27 -17.07
N ASP A 640 -25.31 -17.79 -17.39
CA ASP A 640 -25.63 -16.36 -17.54
C ASP A 640 -25.75 -15.60 -16.20
N THR A 641 -25.59 -16.29 -15.07
CA THR A 641 -25.54 -15.69 -13.72
C THR A 641 -24.11 -15.62 -13.21
N LEU A 642 -23.84 -14.74 -12.23
CA LEU A 642 -22.50 -14.50 -11.72
C LEU A 642 -21.85 -15.78 -11.19
N GLN A 643 -20.74 -16.18 -11.81
CA GLN A 643 -20.03 -17.44 -11.53
C GLN A 643 -18.94 -17.33 -10.44
N CYS A 644 -18.80 -16.19 -9.76
CA CYS A 644 -17.97 -16.10 -8.55
C CYS A 644 -18.82 -16.23 -7.26
N PRO A 645 -18.36 -16.99 -6.25
CA PRO A 645 -18.98 -16.99 -4.94
C PRO A 645 -18.71 -15.65 -4.24
N ILE A 646 -19.67 -15.17 -3.45
CA ILE A 646 -19.55 -13.93 -2.67
C ILE A 646 -19.73 -14.24 -1.19
N VAL A 647 -18.85 -13.71 -0.34
CA VAL A 647 -18.95 -13.82 1.13
C VAL A 647 -19.03 -12.42 1.74
N LEU A 648 -20.15 -12.11 2.41
CA LEU A 648 -20.39 -10.81 3.03
C LEU A 648 -20.54 -10.91 4.56
N CYS A 649 -19.83 -10.02 5.26
CA CYS A 649 -20.04 -9.76 6.68
C CYS A 649 -21.36 -9.02 6.92
N GLY A 650 -22.21 -9.58 7.79
CA GLY A 650 -23.49 -8.99 8.16
C GLY A 650 -23.77 -8.97 9.66
N TRP A 651 -24.86 -8.30 10.01
CA TRP A 651 -25.45 -8.27 11.34
C TRP A 651 -26.94 -8.58 11.26
N ARG A 652 -27.39 -9.56 12.05
CA ARG A 652 -28.79 -9.94 12.19
C ARG A 652 -29.39 -9.15 13.36
N GLY A 653 -30.28 -8.22 13.06
CA GLY A 653 -30.99 -7.36 14.01
C GLY A 653 -32.24 -8.04 14.61
N LYS A 654 -33.23 -7.24 15.05
CA LYS A 654 -34.51 -7.76 15.57
C LYS A 654 -35.43 -8.29 14.46
N ALA A 655 -35.45 -7.61 13.31
CA ALA A 655 -36.31 -7.94 12.16
C ALA A 655 -35.62 -7.71 10.79
N SER A 656 -34.34 -7.31 10.81
CA SER A 656 -33.56 -6.86 9.65
C SER A 656 -32.18 -7.51 9.61
N ILE A 657 -31.57 -7.47 8.44
CA ILE A 657 -30.14 -7.75 8.24
C ILE A 657 -29.48 -6.47 7.72
N ARG A 658 -28.24 -6.21 8.13
CA ARG A 658 -27.36 -5.16 7.60
C ARG A 658 -26.07 -5.78 7.12
N THR A 659 -25.55 -5.36 5.98
CA THR A 659 -24.20 -5.71 5.51
C THR A 659 -23.18 -4.65 5.91
N PHE A 660 -21.91 -5.05 6.06
CA PHE A 660 -20.80 -4.14 6.39
C PHE A 660 -19.80 -3.95 5.24
N VAL A 661 -20.28 -4.06 4.00
CA VAL A 661 -19.44 -3.99 2.80
C VAL A 661 -19.02 -2.54 2.51
N PRO A 662 -17.71 -2.24 2.35
CA PRO A 662 -17.20 -0.95 1.90
C PRO A 662 -17.90 -0.46 0.62
N LYS A 663 -18.04 0.87 0.49
CA LYS A 663 -18.78 1.50 -0.63
C LYS A 663 -18.34 0.96 -2.00
N ASN A 664 -17.04 0.82 -2.22
CA ASN A 664 -16.46 0.53 -3.53
C ASN A 664 -16.52 -0.97 -3.86
N GLU A 665 -16.23 -1.85 -2.90
CA GLU A 665 -16.44 -3.30 -3.01
C GLU A 665 -17.91 -3.62 -3.29
N ARG A 666 -18.85 -2.92 -2.65
CA ARG A 666 -20.28 -2.98 -2.97
C ARG A 666 -20.58 -2.57 -4.42
N LEU A 667 -19.98 -1.48 -4.92
CA LEU A 667 -20.19 -1.03 -6.31
C LEU A 667 -19.62 -2.06 -7.31
N HIS A 668 -18.53 -2.72 -6.97
CA HIS A 668 -17.96 -3.84 -7.73
C HIS A 668 -18.93 -5.05 -7.78
N TYR A 669 -19.40 -5.57 -6.64
CA TYR A 669 -20.38 -6.67 -6.64
C TYR A 669 -21.66 -6.31 -7.41
N LEU A 670 -22.24 -5.13 -7.18
CA LEU A 670 -23.44 -4.68 -7.90
C LEU A 670 -23.22 -4.61 -9.42
N ARG A 671 -22.03 -4.17 -9.85
CA ARG A 671 -21.63 -4.12 -11.26
C ARG A 671 -21.47 -5.51 -11.89
N MET A 672 -20.83 -6.46 -11.20
CA MET A 672 -20.73 -7.86 -11.64
C MET A 672 -22.11 -8.53 -11.74
N MET A 673 -23.06 -8.11 -10.90
CA MET A 673 -24.46 -8.56 -10.95
C MET A 673 -25.34 -7.77 -11.96
N GLY A 674 -24.73 -7.00 -12.87
CA GLY A 674 -25.39 -6.27 -13.97
C GLY A 674 -26.02 -4.92 -13.61
N LEU A 675 -25.86 -4.42 -12.38
CA LEU A 675 -26.51 -3.18 -11.93
C LEU A 675 -25.58 -1.96 -12.04
N GLU A 676 -25.87 -1.04 -12.98
CA GLU A 676 -25.21 0.27 -13.04
C GLU A 676 -25.70 1.20 -11.91
N VAL A 677 -25.05 1.14 -10.75
CA VAL A 677 -25.17 2.21 -9.76
C VAL A 677 -24.26 3.38 -10.16
N LEU A 678 -24.83 4.32 -10.90
CA LEU A 678 -24.22 5.64 -11.08
C LEU A 678 -24.05 6.30 -9.71
N ALA A 679 -22.85 6.81 -9.43
CA ALA A 679 -22.61 7.54 -8.19
C ALA A 679 -23.36 8.87 -8.23
N GLU A 680 -24.47 8.97 -7.51
CA GLU A 680 -25.23 10.21 -7.36
C GLU A 680 -24.29 11.34 -6.90
N LYS A 681 -24.04 12.31 -7.78
CA LYS A 681 -23.44 13.57 -7.39
C LYS A 681 -24.45 14.26 -6.47
N LYS A 682 -24.17 14.31 -5.17
CA LYS A 682 -24.89 15.17 -4.22
C LYS A 682 -24.90 16.60 -4.79
N LYS A 683 -26.05 17.01 -5.33
CA LYS A 683 -26.35 18.42 -5.53
C LYS A 683 -26.61 19.01 -4.15
N GLU A 684 -25.63 19.69 -3.59
CA GLU A 684 -25.89 20.58 -2.46
C GLU A 684 -26.79 21.73 -2.94
N GLY A 685 -27.87 22.02 -2.20
CA GLY A 685 -28.72 23.18 -2.44
C GLY A 685 -29.72 23.07 -3.61
N ALA A 686 -30.73 22.21 -3.48
CA ALA A 686 -31.99 22.38 -4.20
C ALA A 686 -33.17 22.07 -3.27
N VAL A 687 -33.80 23.11 -2.71
CA VAL A 687 -35.04 22.95 -1.93
C VAL A 687 -36.19 22.75 -2.93
N LEU A 688 -36.76 21.54 -2.95
CA LEU A 688 -38.00 21.28 -3.66
C LEU A 688 -39.18 21.74 -2.79
N ALA A 689 -39.91 22.74 -3.27
CA ALA A 689 -41.24 23.05 -2.75
C ALA A 689 -42.24 21.95 -3.19
N PRO A 690 -43.26 21.63 -2.38
CA PRO A 690 -44.29 20.67 -2.77
C PRO A 690 -45.20 21.25 -3.86
N GLU A 691 -45.52 20.45 -4.87
CA GLU A 691 -46.48 20.83 -5.92
C GLU A 691 -47.93 20.82 -5.39
N SER A 692 -48.77 21.68 -5.98
CA SER A 692 -50.15 21.87 -5.58
C SER A 692 -51.12 20.94 -6.34
N ALA A 693 -51.99 20.27 -5.60
CA ALA A 693 -53.25 19.72 -6.11
C ALA A 693 -54.41 20.60 -5.59
N GLY A 694 -55.28 21.08 -6.48
CA GLY A 694 -56.32 22.05 -6.15
C GLY A 694 -57.63 21.44 -5.62
N GLY A 695 -58.35 22.20 -4.79
CA GLY A 695 -59.66 21.82 -4.24
C GLY A 695 -60.40 23.02 -3.65
N SER A 696 -61.39 23.52 -4.38
CA SER A 696 -62.21 24.71 -4.13
C SER A 696 -62.79 24.90 -2.71
N GLY A 697 -62.72 26.14 -2.18
CA GLY A 697 -63.48 26.63 -1.02
C GLY A 697 -63.40 28.17 -0.89
N PRO A 698 -64.52 28.91 -0.69
CA PRO A 698 -64.55 30.38 -0.62
C PRO A 698 -64.29 30.95 0.80
N PRO A 699 -64.15 32.29 0.98
CA PRO A 699 -63.22 32.87 1.95
C PRO A 699 -63.87 33.53 3.19
N GLU A 700 -63.08 33.77 4.25
CA GLU A 700 -63.38 34.83 5.24
C GLU A 700 -62.15 35.35 6.04
N ALA A 701 -62.19 36.65 6.33
CA ALA A 701 -61.47 37.50 7.31
C ALA A 701 -60.02 37.18 7.80
N GLU A 702 -59.14 38.19 7.67
CA GLU A 702 -58.06 38.45 8.65
C GLU A 702 -58.61 39.26 9.85
N GLU A 703 -58.19 38.94 11.09
CA GLU A 703 -57.92 39.97 12.11
C GLU A 703 -56.84 39.50 13.11
N ALA A 704 -56.27 40.43 13.88
CA ALA A 704 -54.96 40.27 14.53
C ALA A 704 -54.99 39.93 16.04
N GLY A 705 -53.97 39.22 16.55
CA GLY A 705 -53.87 38.92 17.99
C GLY A 705 -52.58 38.28 18.52
N ARG A 706 -51.64 39.13 18.97
CA ARG A 706 -50.69 38.97 20.12
C ARG A 706 -50.14 37.58 20.54
N ALA A 707 -48.82 37.49 20.68
CA ALA A 707 -48.16 36.53 21.60
C ALA A 707 -48.41 36.91 23.09
N PRO A 708 -48.23 36.00 24.08
CA PRO A 708 -46.91 35.91 24.74
C PRO A 708 -46.49 34.58 25.46
N THR A 709 -45.19 34.45 25.74
CA THR A 709 -44.53 33.83 26.94
C THR A 709 -44.72 32.35 27.36
N ARG A 710 -43.58 31.73 27.76
CA ARG A 710 -43.48 30.53 28.62
C ARG A 710 -43.13 30.90 30.08
N PRO A 711 -43.45 30.05 31.06
CA PRO A 711 -42.68 29.87 32.31
C PRO A 711 -41.83 28.57 32.33
N ARG A 712 -41.20 28.25 33.47
CA ARG A 712 -40.19 27.18 33.68
C ARG A 712 -40.43 26.38 34.98
N ALA A 713 -39.92 25.14 35.03
CA ALA A 713 -39.53 24.38 36.23
C ALA A 713 -40.68 23.90 37.17
N PRO A 714 -40.45 23.02 38.18
CA PRO A 714 -39.19 22.42 38.66
C PRO A 714 -39.18 20.86 38.76
N CYS A 715 -38.14 20.31 39.42
CA CYS A 715 -37.96 18.88 39.71
C CYS A 715 -38.12 18.57 41.21
N PRO A 716 -38.38 17.30 41.57
CA PRO A 716 -37.71 16.58 42.67
C PRO A 716 -37.13 15.23 42.14
N GLY A 717 -36.41 14.39 42.89
CA GLY A 717 -35.91 14.42 44.28
C GLY A 717 -35.51 12.99 44.69
N GLU A 718 -34.47 12.81 45.51
CA GLU A 718 -33.92 11.48 45.86
C GLU A 718 -34.59 10.83 47.07
N GLU A 719 -34.64 9.50 47.10
CA GLU A 719 -34.68 8.71 48.35
C GLU A 719 -34.08 7.31 48.10
N ALA A 720 -33.52 6.68 49.13
CA ALA A 720 -32.70 5.46 49.01
C ALA A 720 -33.24 4.28 49.83
N SER A 721 -33.07 3.05 49.33
CA SER A 721 -33.28 1.83 50.14
C SER A 721 -32.36 0.69 49.71
N THR A 722 -31.92 -0.13 50.69
CA THR A 722 -31.00 -1.25 50.50
C THR A 722 -31.73 -2.57 50.41
N TRP A 723 -31.36 -3.44 49.45
CA TRP A 723 -31.82 -4.84 49.42
C TRP A 723 -30.70 -5.82 49.06
N VAL A 724 -30.69 -6.96 49.76
CA VAL A 724 -29.69 -8.04 49.62
C VAL A 724 -30.16 -9.07 48.59
N PRO A 725 -29.30 -9.55 47.67
CA PRO A 725 -29.70 -10.55 46.68
C PRO A 725 -29.97 -11.92 47.32
N ARG A 726 -31.18 -12.46 47.14
CA ARG A 726 -31.50 -13.86 47.43
C ARG A 726 -31.11 -14.75 46.26
N ALA A 727 -30.17 -15.66 46.48
CA ALA A 727 -29.89 -16.73 45.52
C ALA A 727 -31.05 -17.73 45.42
N LYS A 728 -31.37 -18.18 44.20
CA LYS A 728 -32.01 -19.47 43.91
C LYS A 728 -31.45 -20.08 42.61
N PRO A 729 -31.51 -21.41 42.43
CA PRO A 729 -30.52 -22.10 41.61
C PRO A 729 -31.05 -22.68 40.28
N GLY A 730 -30.12 -22.87 39.34
CA GLY A 730 -30.09 -24.03 38.44
C GLY A 730 -31.07 -24.08 37.27
N ALA A 731 -30.66 -23.53 36.11
CA ALA A 731 -31.08 -24.00 34.79
C ALA A 731 -30.00 -23.70 33.74
N SER A 732 -29.70 -24.69 32.90
CA SER A 732 -28.98 -24.66 31.60
C SER A 732 -28.04 -23.48 31.27
N ASP A 733 -26.77 -23.81 31.06
CA ASP A 733 -25.70 -22.96 30.52
C ASP A 733 -26.08 -22.20 29.22
N PRO A 734 -25.96 -20.85 29.17
CA PRO A 734 -26.23 -20.04 27.99
C PRO A 734 -25.00 -19.71 27.12
N GLN A 735 -23.79 -20.21 27.41
CA GLN A 735 -22.55 -19.72 26.79
C GLN A 735 -22.38 -20.04 25.29
N SER A 736 -23.24 -20.86 24.66
CA SER A 736 -23.14 -21.21 23.23
C SER A 736 -23.78 -20.22 22.25
N ALA A 737 -24.07 -18.98 22.66
CA ALA A 737 -24.81 -18.01 21.85
C ALA A 737 -23.94 -17.14 20.90
N TYR A 738 -22.62 -17.12 21.11
CA TYR A 738 -21.70 -16.14 20.53
C TYR A 738 -20.66 -16.75 19.59
N PHE A 739 -20.97 -16.64 18.29
CA PHE A 739 -20.31 -17.24 17.12
C PHE A 739 -20.65 -18.72 16.89
#